data_AF-A0AAN4PRC6-F1
#
_entry.id   AF-A0AAN4PRC6-F1
#
_cell.length_a   1.000
_cell.length_b   1.000
_cell.length_c   1.000
_cell.angle_alpha   90.00
_cell.angle_beta   90.00
_cell.angle_gamma   90.00
#
_symmetry.space_group_name_H-M   'P 1'
#
loop_
_entity.id
_entity.type
_entity.pdbx_description
1 polymer ?
#
loop_
_entity_poly.entity_id
_entity_poly.type
_entity_poly.pdbx_seq_one_letter_code
_entity_poly.pdbx_strand_id
1 'polypeptide(L)'
;MLGTTPQEQIIQAGLTNNPSLASWVNTARMDLTSNSRLYVALTTALFREMTRFHFLNVVLSLLALVPVVLAQTCWRNTACSGPDGSAFEGPWEQGIYAPSSRFVRPKKVLPITNLNLDSSYAQAMPVTLHGNGSLVIFDFGIEVGGIVTLNYTTSGSGALGLAFTEAKNWIGEWSDSSNGAFKGPDGALYANFTQAGKGSYTMPDKALRGGFRYMTVFLVTNESIKVQIEDVSLEIGFQPTWSNLRAYQGYFHSNDELLNRIWYSGAYTLQTNSVPVDTGRQVPMLHNGWANNATLGPGDTIIVDGAKRDRAVWPGDMGIAVPSAFVSTGDLESVKNALQVMYNTQNTTTGAFDESGPPLSQKNSDTYHMWTMIGTYNYVLFSNDTNFLSTNWQKYQAAMDFIYGKVDGKSGLLIVTGTRDWARWQQGYNNSEAQMILYHTLKTGTQLAAWADSTSSLADTWNTRAENLKKAINQYCWDDAYGAFKDNATATSLHPQDANSMALLFGIVNQTRATRISERLTDNWTPIGAVAPELPENISPFISSFEIQGHFAANQPTRALELIRRSWGWYLNNPNGTESTVVEGYLANGTFGYRSSRGYSYDASYVSHAHGWSAGPTSALTNYVVGLSITSPGGMTWKIAPQFGDLKSAQAGFTTLLGKYRASWKRNSKGYTLRFSAPKGTTGVLILPIVTSPKRPSIKIDGRDSKSGQIFLMACKDEAQMPPRCCQPIPLAAARRHLSDEEIALYKLKFEEWRTVNRCYCPVSTCSGFIAPSYIQQQWKNLVASSGFYRQLAASGATPSLPVSPLYISFPVLCPKCFAQVSDIDPELARTLENLGIKRCPKCRAAVRRMFGCRHMQCRCGAQWCWYCCRAIEVCKANICAKGRAAEIDVRDDIAEEVATQIDEGEAGEEEDEEEDEDEDAEGDTDDEDYWDRYGGWRSDPDESDYEQDDQTAYEDEDDENQAPEMSLARAVQHSHFAAEAGSDVDLDARSDWEENSDFFGTEPDGSRLDPFDCNHDFAMIIDKSEVENSEYEYECENCWRRIFPRETLIPGSLWEQIQSEDTSPTAQLIASMNVVERSDSQMYLCRNCKFRLCGPCRAGYGNFEF
;
A
#
# COMPACT_ATOMS: atom_id res chain seq x y z
N MET A 1 36.05 -20.86 -33.73
CA MET A 1 35.32 -20.41 -34.94
C MET A 1 34.22 -19.47 -34.48
N LEU A 2 33.94 -18.42 -35.27
CA LEU A 2 32.91 -17.38 -35.04
C LEU A 2 33.18 -16.51 -33.78
N GLY A 3 32.80 -15.23 -33.74
CA GLY A 3 32.03 -14.44 -34.71
C GLY A 3 32.52 -13.00 -34.88
N THR A 4 31.90 -12.30 -35.83
CA THR A 4 32.25 -10.97 -36.33
C THR A 4 31.31 -9.88 -35.80
N THR A 5 31.87 -8.73 -35.39
CA THR A 5 31.35 -7.34 -35.62
C THR A 5 29.96 -6.94 -35.02
N PRO A 6 29.54 -5.66 -35.10
CA PRO A 6 30.28 -4.42 -34.81
C PRO A 6 29.47 -3.40 -33.95
N GLN A 7 30.14 -2.45 -33.28
CA GLN A 7 29.49 -1.17 -32.93
C GLN A 7 30.46 0.03 -32.84
N GLU A 8 31.33 0.20 -33.84
CA GLU A 8 32.13 1.42 -34.00
C GLU A 8 32.09 1.92 -35.45
N GLN A 9 31.19 2.86 -35.74
CA GLN A 9 31.38 3.93 -36.73
C GLN A 9 30.25 4.98 -36.61
N ILE A 10 30.52 6.19 -37.13
CA ILE A 10 29.62 7.37 -37.14
C ILE A 10 29.59 8.17 -35.80
N ILE A 11 30.73 8.74 -35.45
CA ILE A 11 30.79 10.13 -34.96
C ILE A 11 31.76 10.91 -35.87
N GLN A 12 31.23 11.60 -36.88
CA GLN A 12 31.69 12.92 -37.33
C GLN A 12 30.86 13.42 -38.53
N ALA A 13 29.96 14.36 -38.28
CA ALA A 13 29.45 15.31 -39.26
C ALA A 13 28.86 16.55 -38.55
N GLY A 14 29.27 17.75 -38.98
CA GLY A 14 28.40 18.94 -38.90
C GLY A 14 28.38 19.79 -37.62
N LEU A 15 29.52 20.36 -37.20
CA LEU A 15 29.52 21.64 -36.48
C LEU A 15 30.54 22.62 -37.08
N THR A 16 30.12 23.30 -38.15
CA THR A 16 30.81 24.47 -38.70
C THR A 16 30.09 25.75 -38.23
N ASN A 17 30.74 26.58 -37.40
CA ASN A 17 30.47 28.03 -37.34
C ASN A 17 31.51 28.82 -36.51
N ASN A 18 32.61 29.19 -37.17
CA ASN A 18 33.29 30.50 -37.05
C ASN A 18 33.98 30.88 -35.70
N PRO A 19 34.77 31.99 -35.61
CA PRO A 19 36.23 31.79 -35.58
C PRO A 19 36.99 32.57 -34.48
N SER A 20 38.14 32.03 -34.03
CA SER A 20 39.30 32.85 -33.62
C SER A 20 40.57 32.00 -33.55
N LEU A 21 41.74 32.69 -33.58
CA LEU A 21 43.07 32.14 -33.30
C LEU A 21 43.64 31.11 -34.30
N ALA A 22 43.81 31.56 -35.54
CA ALA A 22 44.97 31.13 -36.33
C ALA A 22 46.23 31.86 -35.85
N SER A 23 47.32 31.14 -35.55
CA SER A 23 48.69 31.45 -36.02
C SER A 23 49.75 30.51 -35.38
N TRP A 24 50.91 30.41 -36.05
CA TRP A 24 52.16 29.75 -35.62
C TRP A 24 52.26 28.22 -35.67
N VAL A 25 52.17 27.67 -36.89
CA VAL A 25 53.05 26.56 -37.33
C VAL A 25 53.70 26.91 -38.68
N ASN A 26 54.99 26.57 -38.80
CA ASN A 26 55.98 26.76 -39.89
C ASN A 26 57.07 27.78 -39.48
N THR A 27 58.36 27.46 -39.53
CA THR A 27 59.08 26.89 -40.70
C THR A 27 60.43 26.28 -40.29
N ALA A 28 60.85 25.15 -40.89
CA ALA A 28 62.20 24.90 -41.42
C ALA A 28 62.47 23.39 -41.69
N ARG A 29 62.83 23.06 -42.93
CA ARG A 29 63.59 21.84 -43.30
C ARG A 29 65.04 22.24 -43.55
N MET A 30 66.03 21.45 -43.13
CA MET A 30 67.26 21.27 -43.91
C MET A 30 68.12 20.06 -43.48
N ASP A 31 68.44 19.25 -44.48
CA ASP A 31 69.64 18.43 -44.76
C ASP A 31 70.31 17.45 -43.78
N LEU A 32 70.88 16.42 -44.43
CA LEU A 32 71.62 15.27 -43.90
C LEU A 32 73.13 15.58 -43.81
N THR A 33 73.86 14.97 -42.87
CA THR A 33 74.94 13.97 -43.16
C THR A 33 75.82 13.60 -41.94
N SER A 34 76.34 12.36 -41.99
CA SER A 34 77.55 11.82 -41.33
C SER A 34 77.49 11.28 -39.88
N ASN A 35 78.33 10.26 -39.65
CA ASN A 35 78.74 9.64 -38.37
C ASN A 35 77.76 8.73 -37.58
N SER A 36 77.06 7.86 -38.30
CA SER A 36 76.48 6.63 -37.74
C SER A 36 77.55 5.52 -37.55
N ARG A 37 78.01 5.28 -36.31
CA ARG A 37 78.48 3.95 -35.83
C ARG A 37 78.73 3.83 -34.32
N LEU A 38 78.94 4.92 -33.58
CA LEU A 38 79.08 4.85 -32.11
C LEU A 38 77.74 4.92 -31.35
N TYR A 39 76.73 5.61 -31.91
CA TYR A 39 75.43 5.81 -31.24
C TYR A 39 74.57 4.55 -31.12
N VAL A 40 74.68 3.60 -32.05
CA VAL A 40 73.81 2.41 -32.11
C VAL A 40 74.13 1.39 -31.01
N ALA A 41 75.39 1.30 -30.58
CA ALA A 41 75.80 0.39 -29.51
C ALA A 41 75.28 0.83 -28.13
N LEU A 42 75.39 2.12 -27.79
CA LEU A 42 74.88 2.65 -26.52
C LEU A 42 73.34 2.63 -26.46
N THR A 43 72.65 3.02 -27.53
CA THR A 43 71.17 3.06 -27.53
C THR A 43 70.56 1.68 -27.39
N THR A 44 71.14 0.62 -27.99
CA THR A 44 70.59 -0.74 -27.89
C THR A 44 70.76 -1.35 -26.49
N ALA A 45 71.83 -0.99 -25.76
CA ALA A 45 72.00 -1.40 -24.37
C ALA A 45 71.04 -0.65 -23.42
N LEU A 46 70.98 0.68 -23.54
CA LEU A 46 70.07 1.52 -22.75
C LEU A 46 68.60 1.16 -22.99
N PHE A 47 68.18 0.87 -24.23
CA PHE A 47 66.80 0.41 -24.48
C PHE A 47 66.49 -0.94 -23.82
N ARG A 48 67.46 -1.85 -23.69
CA ARG A 48 67.25 -3.17 -23.05
C ARG A 48 67.14 -3.09 -21.52
N GLU A 49 67.84 -2.16 -20.88
CA GLU A 49 67.65 -1.90 -19.45
C GLU A 49 66.41 -1.04 -19.18
N MET A 50 66.18 0.02 -19.97
CA MET A 50 64.97 0.84 -19.85
C MET A 50 63.69 0.03 -20.08
N THR A 51 63.64 -0.87 -21.06
CA THR A 51 62.47 -1.74 -21.25
C THR A 51 62.31 -2.76 -20.13
N ARG A 52 63.38 -3.26 -19.51
CA ARG A 52 63.27 -4.11 -18.31
C ARG A 52 62.79 -3.32 -17.08
N PHE A 53 63.32 -2.12 -16.85
CA PHE A 53 62.86 -1.25 -15.77
C PHE A 53 61.44 -0.72 -15.99
N HIS A 54 61.03 -0.39 -17.22
CA HIS A 54 59.64 -0.05 -17.51
C HIS A 54 58.73 -1.27 -17.39
N PHE A 55 59.11 -2.46 -17.88
CA PHE A 55 58.25 -3.64 -17.74
C PHE A 55 58.11 -4.06 -16.26
N LEU A 56 59.19 -3.97 -15.47
CA LEU A 56 59.12 -4.25 -14.03
C LEU A 56 58.30 -3.19 -13.28
N ASN A 57 58.46 -1.89 -13.59
CA ASN A 57 57.65 -0.83 -12.98
C ASN A 57 56.19 -0.83 -13.46
N VAL A 58 55.91 -1.21 -14.70
CA VAL A 58 54.54 -1.35 -15.22
C VAL A 58 53.88 -2.59 -14.61
N VAL A 59 54.59 -3.70 -14.43
CA VAL A 59 54.09 -4.88 -13.70
C VAL A 59 53.91 -4.58 -12.21
N LEU A 60 54.83 -3.86 -11.56
CA LEU A 60 54.66 -3.39 -10.17
C LEU A 60 53.53 -2.37 -10.04
N SER A 61 53.34 -1.48 -11.02
CA SER A 61 52.22 -0.52 -11.02
C SER A 61 50.88 -1.20 -11.30
N LEU A 62 50.85 -2.21 -12.18
CA LEU A 62 49.66 -3.03 -12.41
C LEU A 62 49.35 -3.90 -11.18
N LEU A 63 50.35 -4.45 -10.50
CA LEU A 63 50.17 -5.17 -9.23
C LEU A 63 49.78 -4.25 -8.07
N ALA A 64 50.19 -2.98 -8.08
CA ALA A 64 49.74 -1.95 -7.14
C ALA A 64 48.36 -1.35 -7.50
N LEU A 65 47.87 -1.58 -8.72
CA LEU A 65 46.53 -1.18 -9.21
C LEU A 65 45.53 -2.34 -9.22
N VAL A 66 45.97 -3.58 -8.96
CA VAL A 66 45.08 -4.62 -8.45
C VAL A 66 44.90 -4.34 -6.97
N PRO A 67 43.75 -3.80 -6.51
CA PRO A 67 43.45 -3.88 -5.09
C PRO A 67 43.51 -5.37 -4.72
N VAL A 68 44.27 -5.71 -3.68
CA VAL A 68 44.11 -7.01 -3.02
C VAL A 68 42.73 -6.95 -2.38
N VAL A 69 41.72 -7.30 -3.16
CA VAL A 69 40.38 -7.61 -2.68
C VAL A 69 40.55 -8.88 -1.86
N LEU A 70 40.90 -8.70 -0.59
CA LEU A 70 40.56 -9.67 0.44
C LEU A 70 39.07 -9.93 0.24
N ALA A 71 38.73 -11.13 -0.23
CA ALA A 71 37.35 -11.50 -0.49
C ALA A 71 36.56 -11.18 0.78
N GLN A 72 35.51 -10.35 0.65
CA GLN A 72 34.75 -9.90 1.81
C GLN A 72 34.08 -11.12 2.45
N THR A 73 34.60 -11.56 3.60
CA THR A 73 34.09 -12.73 4.31
C THR A 73 32.98 -12.35 5.27
N CYS A 74 31.99 -13.22 5.35
CA CYS A 74 31.03 -13.25 6.45
C CYS A 74 31.72 -13.62 7.77
N TRP A 75 30.98 -13.63 8.87
CA TRP A 75 31.55 -13.93 10.18
C TRP A 75 31.99 -15.39 10.26
N ARG A 76 33.30 -15.61 10.10
CA ARG A 76 33.98 -16.91 10.28
C ARG A 76 33.37 -18.03 9.42
N ASN A 77 32.61 -18.93 10.03
CA ASN A 77 31.99 -20.09 9.37
C ASN A 77 30.55 -19.85 8.91
N THR A 78 29.96 -18.69 9.23
CA THR A 78 28.60 -18.32 8.81
C THR A 78 28.53 -18.13 7.29
N ALA A 79 27.47 -18.65 6.68
CA ALA A 79 27.24 -18.50 5.25
C ALA A 79 26.91 -17.05 4.88
N CYS A 80 27.35 -16.61 3.70
CA CYS A 80 26.95 -15.32 3.15
C CYS A 80 25.57 -15.40 2.50
N SER A 81 24.52 -15.05 3.25
CA SER A 81 23.15 -14.84 2.76
C SER A 81 22.80 -13.35 2.53
N GLY A 82 23.63 -12.45 3.05
CA GLY A 82 23.41 -11.00 2.98
C GLY A 82 23.64 -10.38 1.59
N PRO A 83 23.20 -9.13 1.40
CA PRO A 83 23.39 -8.40 0.14
C PRO A 83 24.86 -8.04 -0.11
N ASP A 84 25.31 -8.17 -1.35
CA ASP A 84 26.67 -7.82 -1.78
C ASP A 84 26.91 -6.30 -1.92
N GLY A 85 25.85 -5.51 -2.03
CA GLY A 85 25.92 -4.07 -2.30
C GLY A 85 24.69 -3.29 -1.82
N SER A 86 24.86 -1.98 -1.66
CA SER A 86 23.79 -1.07 -1.28
C SER A 86 22.69 -1.04 -2.35
N ALA A 87 21.43 -1.01 -1.93
CA ALA A 87 20.32 -0.96 -2.87
C ALA A 87 20.21 0.39 -3.61
N PHE A 88 20.79 1.45 -3.05
CA PHE A 88 20.65 2.82 -3.54
C PHE A 88 22.00 3.55 -3.47
N GLU A 89 22.66 3.65 -4.61
CA GLU A 89 23.88 4.47 -4.78
C GLU A 89 23.54 5.96 -4.67
N GLY A 90 24.32 6.72 -3.91
CA GLY A 90 24.11 8.17 -3.79
C GLY A 90 24.88 8.85 -2.66
N PRO A 91 24.76 10.19 -2.53
CA PRO A 91 25.53 10.97 -1.55
C PRO A 91 25.25 10.57 -0.10
N TRP A 92 24.07 10.01 0.17
CA TRP A 92 23.65 9.51 1.48
C TRP A 92 24.47 8.32 1.99
N GLU A 93 25.19 7.60 1.13
CA GLU A 93 26.09 6.52 1.56
C GLU A 93 27.23 7.03 2.46
N GLN A 94 27.56 8.33 2.38
CA GLN A 94 28.50 8.97 3.31
C GLN A 94 27.98 9.00 4.76
N GLY A 95 26.66 8.89 4.96
CA GLY A 95 26.04 8.78 6.28
C GLY A 95 26.10 7.37 6.89
N ILE A 96 26.39 6.32 6.11
CA ILE A 96 26.48 4.95 6.63
C ILE A 96 27.69 4.85 7.56
N TYR A 97 27.44 4.65 8.86
CA TYR A 97 28.48 4.45 9.88
C TYR A 97 29.19 3.09 9.78
N ALA A 98 28.56 2.10 9.15
CA ALA A 98 29.10 0.76 8.99
C ALA A 98 30.48 0.76 8.29
N PRO A 99 31.51 0.08 8.87
CA PRO A 99 32.82 -0.05 8.25
C PRO A 99 32.79 -0.76 6.90
N SER A 100 33.72 -0.42 6.01
CA SER A 100 33.89 -1.08 4.70
C SER A 100 34.58 -2.45 4.76
N SER A 101 34.98 -2.88 5.95
CA SER A 101 35.73 -4.11 6.23
C SER A 101 35.26 -4.69 7.56
N ARG A 102 35.12 -6.01 7.63
CA ARG A 102 34.87 -6.74 8.88
C ARG A 102 36.03 -6.61 9.87
N PHE A 103 37.26 -6.43 9.38
CA PHE A 103 38.43 -6.12 10.20
C PHE A 103 38.64 -4.60 10.27
N VAL A 104 38.52 -4.04 11.47
CA VAL A 104 38.73 -2.60 11.75
C VAL A 104 39.89 -2.36 12.70
N ARG A 105 40.39 -1.12 12.72
CA ARG A 105 41.47 -0.64 13.59
C ARG A 105 41.03 0.63 14.32
N PRO A 106 41.63 0.95 15.47
CA PRO A 106 41.39 2.22 16.16
C PRO A 106 41.64 3.42 15.23
N LYS A 107 40.75 4.41 15.29
CA LYS A 107 40.85 5.66 14.50
C LYS A 107 41.75 6.69 15.18
N LYS A 108 41.85 6.65 16.51
CA LYS A 108 42.74 7.49 17.33
C LYS A 108 43.35 6.68 18.46
N VAL A 109 44.53 7.11 18.88
CA VAL A 109 45.22 6.65 20.10
C VAL A 109 45.30 7.83 21.06
N LEU A 110 44.72 7.70 22.25
CA LEU A 110 44.60 8.76 23.24
C LEU A 110 45.41 8.41 24.51
N PRO A 111 46.24 9.33 25.04
CA PRO A 111 46.86 9.16 26.35
C PRO A 111 45.87 9.54 27.47
N ILE A 112 45.88 8.79 28.59
CA ILE A 112 44.96 9.06 29.72
C ILE A 112 45.12 10.45 30.34
N THR A 113 46.29 11.08 30.21
CA THR A 113 46.54 12.44 30.68
C THR A 113 45.74 13.52 29.92
N ASN A 114 45.09 13.18 28.79
CA ASN A 114 44.24 14.09 28.02
C ASN A 114 42.95 13.39 27.54
N LEU A 115 42.04 13.07 28.48
CA LEU A 115 40.68 12.61 28.14
C LEU A 115 39.86 13.69 27.43
N ASN A 116 40.09 14.96 27.74
CA ASN A 116 39.72 16.06 26.85
C ASN A 116 40.84 16.24 25.83
N LEU A 117 40.62 15.98 24.53
CA LEU A 117 41.22 16.78 23.46
C LEU A 117 40.77 16.45 22.02
N ASP A 118 41.05 17.44 21.18
CA ASP A 118 40.91 17.52 19.73
C ASP A 118 41.89 16.56 19.02
N SER A 119 41.68 16.41 17.71
CA SER A 119 42.47 15.70 16.71
C SER A 119 44.01 15.83 16.81
N SER A 120 44.53 16.91 17.41
CA SER A 120 45.97 17.18 17.52
C SER A 120 46.75 16.29 18.49
N TYR A 121 46.09 15.42 19.27
CA TYR A 121 46.73 14.59 20.30
C TYR A 121 46.77 13.08 20.00
N ALA A 122 46.36 12.66 18.80
CA ALA A 122 46.44 11.26 18.40
C ALA A 122 47.89 10.81 18.25
N GLN A 123 48.32 9.79 19.01
CA GLN A 123 49.62 9.15 18.78
C GLN A 123 49.55 8.25 17.53
N ALA A 124 50.63 8.23 16.75
CA ALA A 124 50.81 7.25 15.69
C ALA A 124 51.22 5.89 16.29
N MET A 125 50.70 4.80 15.72
CA MET A 125 51.21 3.46 16.00
C MET A 125 52.64 3.32 15.43
N PRO A 126 53.54 2.56 16.08
CA PRO A 126 53.35 1.80 17.32
C PRO A 126 53.47 2.65 18.61
N VAL A 127 52.81 2.21 19.68
CA VAL A 127 52.75 2.93 20.98
C VAL A 127 53.53 2.17 22.04
N THR A 128 54.27 2.85 22.92
CA THR A 128 55.06 2.19 23.99
C THR A 128 54.49 2.47 25.38
N LEU A 129 54.20 1.39 26.12
CA LEU A 129 53.91 1.38 27.54
C LEU A 129 55.21 1.22 28.34
N HIS A 130 55.30 1.88 29.49
CA HIS A 130 56.50 2.05 30.30
C HIS A 130 56.23 1.73 31.78
N GLY A 131 56.55 0.51 32.21
CA GLY A 131 56.36 0.07 33.59
C GLY A 131 54.89 -0.11 34.02
N ASN A 132 54.70 -0.52 35.26
CA ASN A 132 53.41 -0.86 35.84
C ASN A 132 52.43 0.34 35.86
N GLY A 133 51.17 0.11 35.49
CA GLY A 133 50.11 1.14 35.47
C GLY A 133 50.23 2.14 34.31
N SER A 134 51.17 1.95 33.38
CA SER A 134 51.18 2.72 32.14
C SER A 134 50.12 2.19 31.19
N LEU A 135 49.34 3.09 30.58
CA LEU A 135 48.21 2.71 29.74
C LEU A 135 47.97 3.66 28.56
N VAL A 136 47.22 3.14 27.58
CA VAL A 136 46.80 3.83 26.35
C VAL A 136 45.33 3.51 26.07
N ILE A 137 44.61 4.46 25.46
CA ILE A 137 43.21 4.32 25.08
C ILE A 137 43.11 4.31 23.55
N PHE A 138 42.41 3.34 22.99
CA PHE A 138 42.12 3.21 21.57
C PHE A 138 40.66 3.62 21.32
N ASP A 139 40.44 4.70 20.57
CA ASP A 139 39.11 5.17 20.14
C ASP A 139 38.87 4.70 18.69
N PHE A 140 37.90 3.81 18.49
CA PHE A 140 37.50 3.35 17.16
C PHE A 140 36.74 4.43 16.37
N GLY A 141 36.29 5.51 17.03
CA GLY A 141 35.61 6.66 16.45
C GLY A 141 34.14 6.44 16.13
N ILE A 142 33.66 5.22 16.30
CA ILE A 142 32.28 4.75 16.23
C ILE A 142 32.13 3.57 17.20
N GLU A 143 30.90 3.22 17.51
CA GLU A 143 30.54 1.96 18.17
C GLU A 143 30.99 0.75 17.32
N VAL A 144 31.60 -0.25 17.95
CA VAL A 144 32.09 -1.50 17.31
C VAL A 144 31.86 -2.69 18.24
N GLY A 145 32.14 -3.92 17.78
CA GLY A 145 32.01 -5.11 18.62
C GLY A 145 32.41 -6.41 17.94
N GLY A 146 32.95 -7.36 18.72
CA GLY A 146 33.50 -8.62 18.24
C GLY A 146 34.81 -9.02 18.94
N ILE A 147 35.79 -9.48 18.16
CA ILE A 147 37.01 -10.15 18.64
C ILE A 147 38.26 -9.31 18.34
N VAL A 148 38.93 -8.80 19.38
CA VAL A 148 40.20 -8.06 19.24
C VAL A 148 41.40 -9.00 19.17
N THR A 149 42.33 -8.68 18.27
CA THR A 149 43.71 -9.18 18.23
C THR A 149 44.71 -8.05 18.42
N LEU A 150 45.67 -8.28 19.32
CA LEU A 150 46.69 -7.35 19.77
C LEU A 150 48.08 -7.92 19.45
N ASN A 151 48.88 -7.22 18.66
CA ASN A 151 50.28 -7.58 18.39
C ASN A 151 51.21 -6.65 19.17
N TYR A 152 52.22 -7.21 19.86
CA TYR A 152 53.09 -6.44 20.74
C TYR A 152 54.53 -6.99 20.83
N THR A 153 55.46 -6.14 21.23
CA THR A 153 56.86 -6.49 21.53
C THR A 153 57.18 -6.09 22.98
N THR A 154 57.62 -7.04 23.81
CA THR A 154 57.93 -6.83 25.24
C THR A 154 59.44 -6.95 25.53
N SER A 155 59.93 -6.24 26.55
CA SER A 155 61.31 -6.32 27.05
C SER A 155 61.51 -7.19 28.31
N GLY A 156 60.47 -7.87 28.81
CA GLY A 156 60.55 -8.73 30.01
C GLY A 156 59.21 -9.37 30.37
N SER A 157 58.91 -9.59 31.66
CA SER A 157 57.71 -10.33 32.09
C SER A 157 56.56 -9.43 32.61
N GLY A 158 55.32 -9.87 32.41
CA GLY A 158 54.13 -9.11 32.81
C GLY A 158 52.84 -9.55 32.10
N ALA A 159 51.86 -8.65 32.07
CA ALA A 159 50.60 -8.82 31.36
C ALA A 159 50.11 -7.49 30.76
N LEU A 160 49.42 -7.56 29.62
CA LEU A 160 48.60 -6.45 29.13
C LEU A 160 47.14 -6.69 29.53
N GLY A 161 46.55 -5.76 30.28
CA GLY A 161 45.12 -5.72 30.57
C GLY A 161 44.36 -5.02 29.45
N LEU A 162 43.21 -5.55 29.05
CA LEU A 162 42.30 -4.99 28.03
C LEU A 162 40.92 -4.74 28.66
N ALA A 163 40.47 -3.49 28.64
CA ALA A 163 39.16 -3.05 29.14
C ALA A 163 38.37 -2.30 28.05
N PHE A 164 37.04 -2.41 28.06
CA PHE A 164 36.17 -1.98 26.95
C PHE A 164 35.01 -1.11 27.46
N THR A 165 34.69 -0.01 26.77
CA THR A 165 33.55 0.86 27.12
C THR A 165 32.86 1.46 25.91
N GLU A 166 31.52 1.54 25.92
CA GLU A 166 30.74 2.31 24.93
C GLU A 166 30.94 3.83 25.13
N ALA A 167 30.77 4.30 26.38
CA ALA A 167 30.77 5.73 26.70
C ALA A 167 32.11 6.24 27.25
N LYS A 168 32.44 7.47 26.89
CA LYS A 168 33.75 8.09 27.19
C LYS A 168 34.02 8.29 28.67
N ASN A 169 32.98 8.51 29.47
CA ASN A 169 33.07 8.77 30.90
C ASN A 169 33.28 7.51 31.76
N TRP A 170 33.31 6.32 31.16
CA TRP A 170 33.61 5.05 31.85
C TRP A 170 35.01 4.51 31.56
N ILE A 171 35.78 5.16 30.68
CA ILE A 171 37.13 4.71 30.27
C ILE A 171 38.04 4.57 31.49
N GLY A 172 38.58 3.36 31.69
CA GLY A 172 39.51 3.03 32.75
C GLY A 172 40.13 1.65 32.56
N GLU A 173 40.69 1.10 33.64
CA GLU A 173 41.28 -0.26 33.68
C GLU A 173 40.22 -1.38 33.85
N TRP A 174 38.94 -1.01 33.89
CA TRP A 174 37.79 -1.93 33.94
C TRP A 174 36.82 -1.64 32.81
N SER A 175 36.23 -2.69 32.26
CA SER A 175 35.18 -2.59 31.23
C SER A 175 33.86 -2.15 31.86
N ASP A 176 33.02 -1.46 31.10
CA ASP A 176 31.66 -1.15 31.55
C ASP A 176 30.83 -2.43 31.76
N SER A 177 29.84 -2.41 32.64
CA SER A 177 29.13 -3.62 33.02
C SER A 177 28.25 -4.16 31.87
N SER A 178 28.33 -5.47 31.60
CA SER A 178 27.48 -6.14 30.61
C SER A 178 26.89 -7.49 31.06
N ASN A 179 27.34 -8.04 32.19
CA ASN A 179 26.94 -9.38 32.64
C ASN A 179 25.53 -9.49 33.27
N GLY A 180 24.98 -8.38 33.78
CA GLY A 180 23.65 -8.32 34.41
C GLY A 180 23.57 -8.90 35.82
N ALA A 181 24.72 -9.16 36.47
CA ALA A 181 24.79 -9.56 37.89
C ALA A 181 24.93 -8.35 38.84
N PHE A 182 25.28 -7.17 38.31
CA PHE A 182 25.43 -5.90 39.05
C PHE A 182 26.40 -5.96 40.24
N LYS A 183 27.49 -6.74 40.12
CA LYS A 183 28.53 -6.90 41.16
C LYS A 183 29.85 -6.28 40.74
N GLY A 184 29.82 -4.97 40.52
CA GLY A 184 30.96 -4.19 40.01
C GLY A 184 31.13 -4.32 38.49
N PRO A 185 32.09 -3.57 37.92
CA PRO A 185 32.37 -3.59 36.49
C PRO A 185 32.87 -4.96 36.02
N ASP A 186 32.70 -5.21 34.73
CA ASP A 186 33.09 -6.47 34.06
C ASP A 186 34.60 -6.78 34.14
N GLY A 187 35.44 -5.83 34.57
CA GLY A 187 36.89 -6.01 34.73
C GLY A 187 37.63 -5.99 33.39
N ALA A 188 38.76 -6.70 33.30
CA ALA A 188 39.62 -6.70 32.13
C ALA A 188 40.06 -8.13 31.73
N LEU A 189 40.36 -8.30 30.43
CA LEU A 189 41.04 -9.50 29.93
C LEU A 189 42.56 -9.31 30.03
N TYR A 190 43.32 -10.39 30.26
CA TYR A 190 44.77 -10.31 30.44
C TYR A 190 45.53 -11.17 29.43
N ALA A 191 46.45 -10.52 28.70
CA ALA A 191 47.43 -11.14 27.82
C ALA A 191 48.77 -11.29 28.56
N ASN A 192 49.02 -12.46 29.15
CA ASN A 192 50.20 -12.73 29.95
C ASN A 192 51.42 -13.08 29.07
N PHE A 193 52.62 -12.61 29.45
CA PHE A 193 53.88 -12.92 28.77
C PHE A 193 55.02 -13.06 29.80
N THR A 194 55.90 -14.05 29.59
CA THR A 194 56.91 -14.47 30.58
C THR A 194 58.33 -14.02 30.29
N GLN A 195 58.61 -13.54 29.07
CA GLN A 195 59.96 -13.17 28.63
C GLN A 195 59.91 -12.09 27.53
N ALA A 196 61.05 -11.43 27.31
CA ALA A 196 61.22 -10.49 26.21
C ALA A 196 61.01 -11.16 24.84
N GLY A 197 60.37 -10.45 23.90
CA GLY A 197 60.10 -10.97 22.56
C GLY A 197 58.85 -10.36 21.91
N LYS A 198 58.50 -10.86 20.73
CA LYS A 198 57.24 -10.55 20.05
C LYS A 198 56.15 -11.50 20.54
N GLY A 199 54.96 -10.95 20.81
CA GLY A 199 53.76 -11.67 21.21
C GLY A 199 52.55 -11.24 20.38
N SER A 200 51.53 -12.09 20.41
CA SER A 200 50.20 -11.79 19.88
C SER A 200 49.16 -12.34 20.85
N TYR A 201 48.04 -11.63 20.99
CA TYR A 201 46.91 -12.05 21.81
C TYR A 201 45.62 -11.80 21.04
N THR A 202 44.85 -12.86 20.79
CA THR A 202 43.46 -12.77 20.34
C THR A 202 42.56 -13.11 21.51
N MET A 203 41.52 -12.30 21.77
CA MET A 203 40.58 -12.60 22.84
C MET A 203 39.83 -13.92 22.57
N PRO A 204 39.53 -14.74 23.59
CA PRO A 204 38.74 -15.96 23.41
C PRO A 204 37.32 -15.64 22.93
N ASP A 205 36.75 -16.49 22.08
CA ASP A 205 35.39 -16.35 21.53
C ASP A 205 34.32 -16.10 22.59
N LYS A 206 34.37 -16.84 23.71
CA LYS A 206 33.45 -16.65 24.84
C LYS A 206 33.52 -15.26 25.47
N ALA A 207 34.64 -14.57 25.31
CA ALA A 207 34.88 -13.22 25.81
C ALA A 207 34.69 -12.15 24.72
N LEU A 208 34.04 -12.50 23.59
CA LEU A 208 33.57 -11.55 22.58
C LEU A 208 32.94 -10.35 23.30
N ARG A 209 33.52 -9.17 23.08
CA ARG A 209 32.87 -7.94 23.55
C ARG A 209 31.76 -7.64 22.56
N GLY A 210 30.58 -7.33 23.10
CA GLY A 210 29.47 -6.79 22.32
C GLY A 210 29.80 -5.37 21.88
N GLY A 211 28.92 -4.42 22.14
CA GLY A 211 29.20 -3.00 21.98
C GLY A 211 30.40 -2.51 22.82
N PHE A 212 31.29 -1.75 22.18
CA PHE A 212 32.21 -0.77 22.76
C PHE A 212 32.69 0.21 21.67
N ARG A 213 33.09 1.43 22.06
CA ARG A 213 33.82 2.37 21.19
C ARG A 213 35.28 2.56 21.60
N TYR A 214 35.54 2.46 22.89
CA TYR A 214 36.85 2.69 23.49
C TYR A 214 37.41 1.39 24.06
N MET A 215 38.71 1.15 23.85
CA MET A 215 39.44 0.06 24.47
C MET A 215 40.69 0.60 25.18
N THR A 216 40.78 0.42 26.49
CA THR A 216 41.99 0.70 27.28
C THR A 216 42.92 -0.50 27.24
N VAL A 217 44.21 -0.27 26.99
CA VAL A 217 45.27 -1.26 27.17
C VAL A 217 46.27 -0.76 28.21
N PHE A 218 46.49 -1.52 29.27
CA PHE A 218 47.34 -1.16 30.40
C PHE A 218 48.36 -2.25 30.74
N LEU A 219 49.54 -1.85 31.23
CA LEU A 219 50.64 -2.76 31.54
C LEU A 219 50.67 -3.10 33.04
N VAL A 220 50.53 -4.39 33.36
CA VAL A 220 50.71 -4.94 34.70
C VAL A 220 52.04 -5.70 34.78
N THR A 221 52.94 -5.27 35.66
CA THR A 221 54.28 -5.89 35.81
C THR A 221 54.92 -5.53 37.15
N ASN A 222 55.81 -6.41 37.64
CA ASN A 222 56.69 -6.11 38.77
C ASN A 222 58.11 -5.69 38.32
N GLU A 223 58.36 -5.62 37.01
CA GLU A 223 59.65 -5.29 36.41
C GLU A 223 59.65 -3.90 35.75
N SER A 224 60.83 -3.31 35.58
CA SER A 224 61.00 -2.06 34.82
C SER A 224 61.06 -2.32 33.30
N ILE A 225 59.97 -2.87 32.75
CA ILE A 225 59.88 -3.26 31.33
C ILE A 225 59.18 -2.22 30.46
N LYS A 226 59.36 -2.37 29.14
CA LYS A 226 58.64 -1.64 28.10
C LYS A 226 57.85 -2.63 27.26
N VAL A 227 56.63 -2.25 26.86
CA VAL A 227 55.82 -3.03 25.92
C VAL A 227 55.35 -2.13 24.80
N GLN A 228 55.77 -2.43 23.58
CA GLN A 228 55.42 -1.73 22.37
C GLN A 228 54.22 -2.42 21.71
N ILE A 229 53.09 -1.74 21.58
CA ILE A 229 51.91 -2.21 20.85
C ILE A 229 52.10 -1.88 19.37
N GLU A 230 52.13 -2.92 18.53
CA GLU A 230 52.48 -2.86 17.11
C GLU A 230 51.23 -2.72 16.22
N ASP A 231 50.18 -3.48 16.51
CA ASP A 231 48.89 -3.42 15.81
C ASP A 231 47.74 -3.79 16.75
N VAL A 232 46.58 -3.16 16.51
CA VAL A 232 45.30 -3.48 17.15
C VAL A 232 44.29 -3.68 16.03
N SER A 233 43.74 -4.89 15.92
CA SER A 233 42.66 -5.19 14.97
C SER A 233 41.46 -5.80 15.68
N LEU A 234 40.27 -5.53 15.18
CA LEU A 234 39.00 -6.06 15.66
C LEU A 234 38.26 -6.71 14.49
N GLU A 235 37.93 -8.00 14.62
CA GLU A 235 36.97 -8.68 13.75
C GLU A 235 35.55 -8.34 14.24
N ILE A 236 34.73 -7.69 13.41
CA ILE A 236 33.37 -7.29 13.76
C ILE A 236 32.44 -8.51 13.74
N GLY A 237 31.80 -8.77 14.89
CA GLY A 237 30.83 -9.86 15.06
C GLY A 237 29.43 -9.56 14.52
N PHE A 238 29.09 -8.28 14.37
CA PHE A 238 27.76 -7.85 13.94
C PHE A 238 27.47 -8.21 12.47
N GLN A 239 26.16 -8.34 12.17
CA GLN A 239 25.60 -8.70 10.87
C GLN A 239 26.37 -9.87 10.22
N PRO A 240 26.31 -11.07 10.84
CA PRO A 240 27.25 -12.14 10.56
C PRO A 240 27.16 -12.69 9.14
N THR A 241 25.98 -12.66 8.53
CA THR A 241 25.69 -13.17 7.18
C THR A 241 26.05 -12.21 6.04
N TRP A 242 26.53 -11.00 6.33
CA TRP A 242 26.84 -9.99 5.31
C TRP A 242 28.34 -9.91 5.01
N SER A 243 28.73 -10.13 3.75
CA SER A 243 30.09 -9.86 3.26
C SER A 243 30.39 -8.36 3.32
N ASN A 244 29.46 -7.57 2.80
CA ASN A 244 29.53 -6.12 2.73
C ASN A 244 28.67 -5.45 3.82
N LEU A 245 29.26 -5.05 4.94
CA LEU A 245 28.56 -4.37 6.04
C LEU A 245 27.90 -3.03 5.62
N ARG A 246 28.23 -2.46 4.46
CA ARG A 246 27.64 -1.21 3.95
C ARG A 246 26.48 -1.42 2.98
N ALA A 247 26.07 -2.66 2.74
CA ALA A 247 25.04 -3.04 1.77
C ALA A 247 23.59 -2.75 2.23
N TYR A 248 23.33 -1.53 2.70
CA TYR A 248 22.03 -1.14 3.24
C TYR A 248 20.95 -1.18 2.14
N GLN A 249 19.79 -1.73 2.49
CA GLN A 249 18.67 -1.92 1.57
C GLN A 249 17.68 -0.76 1.56
N GLY A 250 17.92 0.29 2.36
CA GLY A 250 17.21 1.56 2.30
C GLY A 250 18.08 2.76 2.65
N TYR A 251 17.54 3.95 2.44
CA TYR A 251 18.23 5.23 2.67
C TYR A 251 17.24 6.34 3.02
N PHE A 252 17.75 7.39 3.65
CA PHE A 252 17.06 8.67 3.83
C PHE A 252 18.04 9.83 3.64
N HIS A 253 17.57 10.93 3.08
CA HIS A 253 18.33 12.17 2.98
C HIS A 253 17.38 13.38 2.93
N SER A 254 17.70 14.40 3.72
CA SER A 254 16.97 15.67 3.78
C SER A 254 17.92 16.87 3.66
N ASN A 255 17.39 18.09 3.71
CA ASN A 255 18.20 19.31 3.82
C ASN A 255 18.62 19.64 5.28
N ASP A 256 18.45 18.71 6.21
CA ASP A 256 18.81 18.86 7.63
C ASP A 256 19.78 17.73 7.99
N GLU A 257 21.06 18.09 8.11
CA GLU A 257 22.13 17.12 8.36
C GLU A 257 22.03 16.45 9.74
N LEU A 258 21.35 17.08 10.71
CA LEU A 258 21.14 16.45 12.01
C LEU A 258 20.15 15.29 11.88
N LEU A 259 19.05 15.48 11.15
CA LEU A 259 18.09 14.41 10.86
C LEU A 259 18.71 13.30 10.01
N ASN A 260 19.56 13.66 9.03
CA ASN A 260 20.31 12.70 8.23
C ASN A 260 21.17 11.80 9.12
N ARG A 261 22.01 12.39 10.00
CA ARG A 261 22.85 11.64 10.94
C ARG A 261 22.03 10.76 11.89
N ILE A 262 20.97 11.30 12.50
CA ILE A 262 20.09 10.55 13.42
C ILE A 262 19.48 9.32 12.74
N TRP A 263 19.02 9.44 11.49
CA TRP A 263 18.46 8.31 10.73
C TRP A 263 19.49 7.19 10.58
N TYR A 264 20.73 7.54 10.22
CA TYR A 264 21.82 6.58 10.06
C TYR A 264 22.33 6.02 11.39
N SER A 265 22.25 6.76 12.50
CA SER A 265 22.59 6.23 13.82
C SER A 265 21.57 5.18 14.30
N GLY A 266 20.28 5.38 14.04
CA GLY A 266 19.27 4.34 14.28
C GLY A 266 19.51 3.11 13.39
N ALA A 267 19.76 3.30 12.09
CA ALA A 267 20.07 2.22 11.16
C ALA A 267 21.33 1.41 11.58
N TYR A 268 22.40 2.09 12.02
CA TYR A 268 23.62 1.43 12.47
C TYR A 268 23.41 0.67 13.78
N THR A 269 22.61 1.20 14.70
CA THR A 269 22.25 0.51 15.95
C THR A 269 21.54 -0.82 15.68
N LEU A 270 20.65 -0.85 14.70
CA LEU A 270 19.96 -2.09 14.32
C LEU A 270 20.93 -3.11 13.74
N GLN A 271 21.93 -2.65 12.98
CA GLN A 271 23.01 -3.51 12.49
C GLN A 271 23.91 -4.04 13.62
N THR A 272 24.25 -3.24 14.64
CA THR A 272 25.02 -3.71 15.81
C THR A 272 24.24 -4.74 16.65
N ASN A 273 22.92 -4.78 16.47
CA ASN A 273 22.01 -5.66 17.18
C ASN A 273 21.64 -6.94 16.42
N SER A 274 21.98 -7.06 15.14
CA SER A 274 21.94 -8.34 14.41
C SER A 274 23.22 -9.12 14.70
N VAL A 275 23.13 -10.18 15.50
CA VAL A 275 24.28 -10.91 16.07
C VAL A 275 24.28 -12.39 15.67
N PRO A 276 25.44 -13.09 15.68
CA PRO A 276 25.48 -14.53 15.50
C PRO A 276 24.79 -15.24 16.67
N VAL A 277 24.01 -16.28 16.38
CA VAL A 277 23.11 -16.91 17.37
C VAL A 277 23.82 -17.47 18.60
N ASP A 278 25.06 -17.95 18.45
CA ASP A 278 25.88 -18.48 19.55
C ASP A 278 26.71 -17.41 20.28
N THR A 279 26.29 -16.14 20.23
CA THR A 279 26.95 -15.02 20.94
C THR A 279 26.04 -14.32 21.96
N GLY A 280 25.00 -15.02 22.40
CA GLY A 280 24.15 -14.60 23.52
C GLY A 280 24.89 -14.61 24.85
N ARG A 281 24.44 -13.76 25.77
CA ARG A 281 24.95 -13.70 27.14
C ARG A 281 24.62 -14.99 27.91
N GLN A 282 25.59 -15.51 28.65
CA GLN A 282 25.39 -16.69 29.50
C GLN A 282 24.41 -16.42 30.65
N VAL A 283 23.53 -17.40 30.89
CA VAL A 283 22.57 -17.44 32.00
C VAL A 283 22.63 -18.84 32.63
N PRO A 284 22.79 -18.99 33.97
CA PRO A 284 22.92 -17.94 34.98
C PRO A 284 24.12 -17.01 34.79
N MET A 285 23.97 -15.75 35.19
CA MET A 285 24.98 -14.71 35.03
C MET A 285 26.26 -15.06 35.80
N LEU A 286 27.42 -14.72 35.22
CA LEU A 286 28.70 -14.84 35.91
C LEU A 286 28.76 -13.92 37.14
N HIS A 287 29.51 -14.34 38.16
CA HIS A 287 29.75 -13.47 39.32
C HIS A 287 30.65 -12.27 38.95
N ASN A 288 31.68 -12.48 38.12
CA ASN A 288 32.62 -11.47 37.65
C ASN A 288 32.92 -11.73 36.17
N GLY A 289 33.20 -10.68 35.39
CA GLY A 289 33.44 -10.80 33.95
C GLY A 289 32.17 -11.05 33.13
N TRP A 290 32.36 -11.26 31.82
CA TRP A 290 31.30 -11.57 30.87
C TRP A 290 31.57 -12.88 30.11
N ALA A 291 30.50 -13.51 29.63
CA ALA A 291 30.59 -14.60 28.66
C ALA A 291 29.43 -14.50 27.66
N ASN A 292 29.78 -14.37 26.38
CA ASN A 292 28.88 -14.20 25.25
C ASN A 292 29.02 -15.40 24.29
N ASN A 293 28.65 -16.58 24.78
CA ASN A 293 28.70 -17.85 24.03
C ASN A 293 27.48 -18.77 24.30
N ALA A 294 26.33 -18.19 24.60
CA ALA A 294 25.07 -18.91 24.71
C ALA A 294 24.29 -18.83 23.40
N THR A 295 23.55 -19.90 23.07
CA THR A 295 22.69 -19.96 21.89
C THR A 295 21.38 -19.22 22.13
N LEU A 296 21.07 -18.25 21.27
CA LEU A 296 19.90 -17.37 21.34
C LEU A 296 18.66 -17.91 20.61
N GLY A 297 18.86 -18.72 19.58
CA GLY A 297 17.77 -19.15 18.69
C GLY A 297 18.27 -19.87 17.44
N PRO A 298 17.37 -20.10 16.46
CA PRO A 298 17.70 -20.79 15.21
C PRO A 298 18.37 -19.85 14.18
N GLY A 299 18.99 -20.43 13.15
CA GLY A 299 19.60 -19.71 12.04
C GLY A 299 21.02 -19.21 12.32
N ASP A 300 21.56 -18.38 11.43
CA ASP A 300 22.93 -17.82 11.54
C ASP A 300 22.97 -16.41 12.17
N THR A 301 21.84 -15.71 12.19
CA THR A 301 21.71 -14.32 12.64
C THR A 301 20.41 -14.09 13.42
N ILE A 302 20.43 -13.24 14.44
CA ILE A 302 19.26 -12.94 15.28
C ILE A 302 19.34 -11.51 15.83
N ILE A 303 18.19 -10.83 15.95
CA ILE A 303 18.13 -9.46 16.46
C ILE A 303 17.96 -9.46 17.99
N VAL A 304 18.75 -8.63 18.67
CA VAL A 304 18.72 -8.44 20.13
C VAL A 304 18.42 -6.99 20.55
N ASP A 305 18.16 -6.78 21.85
CA ASP A 305 17.90 -5.47 22.48
C ASP A 305 19.03 -4.46 22.26
N GLY A 306 20.28 -4.88 22.49
CA GLY A 306 21.44 -4.02 22.43
C GLY A 306 22.76 -4.75 22.19
N ALA A 307 23.75 -3.98 21.72
CA ALA A 307 25.03 -4.54 21.31
C ALA A 307 25.86 -5.06 22.51
N LYS A 308 26.04 -4.24 23.57
CA LYS A 308 26.93 -4.53 24.72
C LYS A 308 26.39 -5.59 25.67
N ARG A 309 25.25 -5.28 26.29
CA ARG A 309 24.73 -5.89 27.51
C ARG A 309 23.37 -6.52 27.23
N ASP A 310 22.93 -7.40 28.12
CA ASP A 310 21.78 -8.29 27.93
C ASP A 310 21.90 -9.25 26.73
N ARG A 311 22.01 -8.73 25.50
CA ARG A 311 22.19 -9.47 24.23
C ARG A 311 21.16 -10.59 24.09
N ALA A 312 19.88 -10.26 24.28
CA ALA A 312 18.77 -11.22 24.25
C ALA A 312 17.66 -10.77 23.29
N VAL A 313 16.81 -11.70 22.87
CA VAL A 313 15.59 -11.36 22.12
C VAL A 313 14.59 -10.72 23.08
N TRP A 314 14.23 -9.46 22.84
CA TRP A 314 13.24 -8.74 23.62
C TRP A 314 12.13 -8.22 22.69
N PRO A 315 10.92 -8.82 22.69
CA PRO A 315 9.84 -8.43 21.80
C PRO A 315 9.39 -6.97 21.92
N GLY A 316 9.44 -6.35 23.10
CA GLY A 316 9.08 -4.93 23.27
C GLY A 316 9.88 -4.00 22.35
N ASP A 317 11.19 -4.21 22.27
CA ASP A 317 12.11 -3.51 21.39
C ASP A 317 11.73 -3.64 19.91
N MET A 318 11.21 -4.81 19.52
CA MET A 318 10.81 -5.12 18.14
C MET A 318 9.68 -4.22 17.63
N GLY A 319 8.85 -3.66 18.53
CA GLY A 319 7.82 -2.68 18.19
C GLY A 319 8.34 -1.43 17.49
N ILE A 320 9.57 -1.02 17.79
CA ILE A 320 10.27 0.10 17.13
C ILE A 320 11.38 -0.38 16.20
N ALA A 321 12.11 -1.43 16.58
CA ALA A 321 13.27 -1.92 15.84
C ALA A 321 12.90 -2.51 14.47
N VAL A 322 11.82 -3.29 14.37
CA VAL A 322 11.49 -4.02 13.13
C VAL A 322 11.05 -3.07 11.99
N PRO A 323 10.12 -2.10 12.19
CA PRO A 323 9.79 -1.13 11.14
C PRO A 323 10.99 -0.26 10.73
N SER A 324 11.90 0.00 11.67
CA SER A 324 13.11 0.80 11.44
C SER A 324 14.16 0.01 10.65
N ALA A 325 14.32 -1.29 10.93
CA ALA A 325 15.23 -2.18 10.21
C ALA A 325 14.77 -2.38 8.76
N PHE A 326 13.47 -2.61 8.56
CA PHE A 326 12.87 -2.74 7.22
C PHE A 326 13.21 -1.58 6.29
N VAL A 327 13.11 -0.33 6.76
CA VAL A 327 13.39 0.85 5.91
C VAL A 327 14.88 1.17 5.77
N SER A 328 15.79 0.48 6.47
CA SER A 328 17.21 0.83 6.51
C SER A 328 18.16 -0.32 6.13
N THR A 329 18.34 -1.33 6.99
CA THR A 329 19.20 -2.48 6.68
C THR A 329 18.48 -3.45 5.75
N GLY A 330 17.15 -3.56 5.87
CA GLY A 330 16.34 -4.59 5.21
C GLY A 330 16.49 -5.98 5.83
N ASP A 331 17.17 -6.10 6.98
CA ASP A 331 17.38 -7.37 7.66
C ASP A 331 16.09 -7.84 8.35
N LEU A 332 15.37 -8.71 7.66
CA LEU A 332 14.20 -9.44 8.18
C LEU A 332 14.54 -10.89 8.57
N GLU A 333 15.76 -11.37 8.27
CA GLU A 333 16.19 -12.74 8.65
C GLU A 333 16.44 -12.82 10.16
N SER A 334 17.16 -11.83 10.71
CA SER A 334 17.38 -11.71 12.16
C SER A 334 16.06 -11.55 12.94
N VAL A 335 15.08 -10.87 12.33
CA VAL A 335 13.71 -10.69 12.87
C VAL A 335 12.93 -12.00 12.86
N LYS A 336 12.98 -12.76 11.76
CA LYS A 336 12.36 -14.09 11.65
C LYS A 336 12.85 -15.02 12.75
N ASN A 337 14.17 -15.09 12.93
CA ASN A 337 14.80 -16.01 13.89
C ASN A 337 14.46 -15.63 15.34
N ALA A 338 14.40 -14.33 15.65
CA ALA A 338 13.93 -13.81 16.94
C ALA A 338 12.46 -14.19 17.22
N LEU A 339 11.55 -13.98 16.26
CA LEU A 339 10.15 -14.40 16.43
C LEU A 339 10.01 -15.92 16.53
N GLN A 340 10.75 -16.68 15.71
CA GLN A 340 10.68 -18.13 15.70
C GLN A 340 11.14 -18.73 17.04
N VAL A 341 12.15 -18.16 17.71
CA VAL A 341 12.52 -18.66 19.03
C VAL A 341 11.43 -18.40 20.07
N MET A 342 10.72 -17.27 20.02
CA MET A 342 9.55 -17.03 20.87
C MET A 342 8.42 -18.05 20.62
N TYR A 343 8.15 -18.40 19.36
CA TYR A 343 7.20 -19.49 19.03
C TYR A 343 7.69 -20.87 19.45
N ASN A 344 9.00 -21.11 19.47
CA ASN A 344 9.58 -22.38 19.90
C ASN A 344 9.53 -22.54 21.43
N THR A 345 9.58 -21.45 22.20
CA THR A 345 9.54 -21.46 23.68
C THR A 345 8.18 -21.09 24.29
N GLN A 346 7.18 -20.72 23.47
CA GLN A 346 5.81 -20.45 23.90
C GLN A 346 5.24 -21.59 24.77
N ASN A 347 4.55 -21.22 25.85
CA ASN A 347 3.91 -22.17 26.74
C ASN A 347 2.75 -22.89 26.02
N THR A 348 2.91 -24.19 25.78
CA THR A 348 1.96 -25.02 25.00
C THR A 348 0.61 -25.28 25.70
N THR A 349 0.51 -25.07 27.01
CA THR A 349 -0.74 -25.25 27.78
C THR A 349 -1.58 -23.98 27.82
N THR A 350 -0.93 -22.81 27.81
CA THR A 350 -1.61 -21.51 28.02
C THR A 350 -1.60 -20.60 26.81
N GLY A 351 -0.74 -20.83 25.82
CA GLY A 351 -0.52 -19.89 24.70
C GLY A 351 0.40 -18.70 25.05
N ALA A 352 0.86 -18.58 26.29
CA ALA A 352 1.69 -17.46 26.72
C ALA A 352 3.10 -17.48 26.12
N PHE A 353 3.50 -16.39 25.45
CA PHE A 353 4.90 -16.08 25.18
C PHE A 353 5.67 -15.65 26.44
N ASP A 354 7.00 -15.74 26.33
CA ASP A 354 7.95 -15.18 27.28
C ASP A 354 8.05 -13.65 27.11
N GLU A 355 8.54 -12.97 28.16
CA GLU A 355 8.94 -11.57 28.10
C GLU A 355 10.25 -11.39 27.32
N SER A 356 11.16 -12.37 27.39
CA SER A 356 12.42 -12.38 26.65
C SER A 356 12.72 -13.78 26.11
N GLY A 357 13.43 -13.89 24.99
CA GLY A 357 13.90 -15.17 24.46
C GLY A 357 14.95 -15.86 25.36
N PRO A 358 15.27 -17.13 25.07
CA PRO A 358 16.34 -17.86 25.75
C PRO A 358 17.73 -17.24 25.44
N PRO A 359 18.74 -17.48 26.29
CA PRO A 359 18.69 -18.23 27.54
C PRO A 359 18.10 -17.44 28.73
N LEU A 360 17.70 -16.18 28.53
CA LEU A 360 17.19 -15.31 29.59
C LEU A 360 15.76 -15.69 30.02
N SER A 361 14.88 -16.00 29.06
CA SER A 361 13.55 -16.61 29.25
C SER A 361 12.73 -16.07 30.43
N GLN A 362 12.71 -14.75 30.60
CA GLN A 362 11.85 -14.09 31.59
C GLN A 362 10.38 -14.25 31.20
N LYS A 363 9.49 -14.28 32.20
CA LYS A 363 8.06 -14.61 32.06
C LYS A 363 7.21 -13.50 32.72
N ASN A 364 5.89 -13.59 32.57
CA ASN A 364 4.90 -12.75 33.28
C ASN A 364 4.89 -11.27 32.84
N SER A 365 4.95 -11.02 31.52
CA SER A 365 4.68 -9.71 30.91
C SER A 365 3.55 -9.82 29.88
N ASP A 366 2.45 -9.09 30.10
CA ASP A 366 1.34 -9.06 29.15
C ASP A 366 1.64 -8.12 27.96
N THR A 367 2.43 -7.07 28.17
CA THR A 367 2.83 -6.12 27.11
C THR A 367 3.83 -6.75 26.14
N TYR A 368 4.88 -7.43 26.62
CA TYR A 368 5.87 -8.11 25.75
C TYR A 368 5.28 -9.33 25.02
N HIS A 369 4.31 -10.02 25.62
CA HIS A 369 3.50 -11.02 24.94
C HIS A 369 2.82 -10.44 23.69
N MET A 370 2.11 -9.32 23.85
CA MET A 370 1.44 -8.62 22.75
C MET A 370 2.42 -8.05 21.72
N TRP A 371 3.61 -7.58 22.14
CA TRP A 371 4.66 -7.14 21.22
C TRP A 371 5.22 -8.27 20.34
N THR A 372 5.24 -9.52 20.80
CA THR A 372 5.58 -10.69 19.95
C THR A 372 4.55 -10.87 18.83
N MET A 373 3.27 -10.68 19.15
CA MET A 373 2.18 -10.76 18.18
C MET A 373 2.22 -9.61 17.15
N ILE A 374 2.49 -8.38 17.60
CA ILE A 374 2.68 -7.21 16.73
C ILE A 374 3.95 -7.37 15.86
N GLY A 375 5.02 -7.92 16.43
CA GLY A 375 6.25 -8.27 15.71
C GLY A 375 5.99 -9.28 14.58
N THR A 376 5.14 -10.29 14.83
CA THR A 376 4.69 -11.26 13.81
C THR A 376 3.97 -10.55 12.65
N TYR A 377 3.04 -9.64 12.95
CA TYR A 377 2.36 -8.84 11.91
C TYR A 377 3.35 -8.03 11.07
N ASN A 378 4.25 -7.28 11.72
CA ASN A 378 5.25 -6.46 11.05
C ASN A 378 6.16 -7.32 10.16
N TYR A 379 6.63 -8.46 10.66
CA TYR A 379 7.45 -9.39 9.87
C TYR A 379 6.73 -9.89 8.62
N VAL A 380 5.48 -10.36 8.73
CA VAL A 380 4.70 -10.83 7.57
C VAL A 380 4.39 -9.69 6.59
N LEU A 381 4.02 -8.50 7.09
CA LEU A 381 3.79 -7.31 6.27
C LEU A 381 5.02 -6.96 5.41
N PHE A 382 6.22 -6.96 6.00
CA PHE A 382 7.45 -6.58 5.30
C PHE A 382 8.01 -7.70 4.41
N SER A 383 7.93 -8.96 4.83
CA SER A 383 8.55 -10.11 4.14
C SER A 383 7.65 -10.83 3.13
N ASN A 384 6.33 -10.81 3.33
CA ASN A 384 5.38 -11.73 2.68
C ASN A 384 5.68 -13.23 2.92
N ASP A 385 6.32 -13.60 4.04
CA ASP A 385 6.56 -15.01 4.39
C ASP A 385 5.26 -15.68 4.92
N THR A 386 4.43 -16.11 3.98
CA THR A 386 3.18 -16.85 4.28
C THR A 386 3.42 -18.22 4.90
N ASN A 387 4.61 -18.81 4.71
CA ASN A 387 4.97 -20.11 5.28
C ASN A 387 5.31 -19.99 6.78
N PHE A 388 5.98 -18.90 7.18
CA PHE A 388 6.16 -18.58 8.59
C PHE A 388 4.82 -18.33 9.28
N LEU A 389 3.90 -17.63 8.61
CA LEU A 389 2.56 -17.39 9.14
C LEU A 389 1.78 -18.71 9.31
N SER A 390 1.67 -19.53 8.27
CA SER A 390 0.90 -20.79 8.34
C SER A 390 1.47 -21.76 9.38
N THR A 391 2.80 -21.91 9.45
CA THR A 391 3.49 -22.78 10.42
C THR A 391 3.21 -22.39 11.87
N ASN A 392 3.10 -21.09 12.15
CA ASN A 392 2.91 -20.57 13.51
C ASN A 392 1.45 -20.12 13.79
N TRP A 393 0.50 -20.34 12.87
CA TRP A 393 -0.84 -19.73 12.96
C TRP A 393 -1.64 -20.21 14.17
N GLN A 394 -1.68 -21.51 14.43
CA GLN A 394 -2.35 -22.09 15.60
C GLN A 394 -1.75 -21.56 16.92
N LYS A 395 -0.43 -21.32 16.94
CA LYS A 395 0.27 -20.73 18.09
C LYS A 395 -0.07 -19.25 18.28
N TYR A 396 -0.27 -18.50 17.19
CA TYR A 396 -0.75 -17.11 17.24
C TYR A 396 -2.19 -17.05 17.79
N GLN A 397 -3.07 -17.97 17.36
CA GLN A 397 -4.43 -18.07 17.90
C GLN A 397 -4.42 -18.33 19.42
N ALA A 398 -3.64 -19.32 19.88
CA ALA A 398 -3.50 -19.59 21.31
C ALA A 398 -2.97 -18.40 22.12
N ALA A 399 -2.07 -17.59 21.54
CA ALA A 399 -1.63 -16.33 22.17
C ALA A 399 -2.75 -15.28 22.23
N MET A 400 -3.54 -15.13 21.16
CA MET A 400 -4.69 -14.23 21.15
C MET A 400 -5.74 -14.64 22.19
N ASP A 401 -6.03 -15.93 22.33
CA ASP A 401 -6.96 -16.45 23.32
C ASP A 401 -6.43 -16.26 24.76
N PHE A 402 -5.12 -16.44 24.97
CA PHE A 402 -4.48 -16.15 26.26
C PHE A 402 -4.67 -14.70 26.71
N ILE A 403 -4.33 -13.74 25.85
CA ILE A 403 -4.39 -12.32 26.21
C ILE A 403 -5.82 -11.80 26.23
N TYR A 404 -6.67 -12.21 25.28
CA TYR A 404 -8.06 -11.77 25.24
C TYR A 404 -8.90 -12.41 26.36
N GLY A 405 -8.55 -13.61 26.82
CA GLY A 405 -9.17 -14.25 27.99
C GLY A 405 -8.99 -13.47 29.31
N LYS A 406 -8.15 -12.43 29.33
CA LYS A 406 -7.97 -11.49 30.45
C LYS A 406 -8.81 -10.22 30.34
N VAL A 407 -9.62 -10.06 29.29
CA VAL A 407 -10.55 -8.93 29.15
C VAL A 407 -11.73 -9.13 30.08
N ASP A 408 -11.98 -8.18 30.97
CA ASP A 408 -13.13 -8.21 31.88
C ASP A 408 -14.44 -8.01 31.12
N GLY A 409 -15.36 -8.96 31.25
CA GLY A 409 -16.66 -8.93 30.58
C GLY A 409 -17.59 -7.80 31.03
N LYS A 410 -17.31 -7.10 32.15
CA LYS A 410 -18.10 -5.95 32.61
C LYS A 410 -17.64 -4.63 32.01
N SER A 411 -16.33 -4.35 32.05
CA SER A 411 -15.74 -3.10 31.55
C SER A 411 -15.32 -3.16 30.08
N GLY A 412 -15.09 -4.36 29.53
CA GLY A 412 -14.49 -4.53 28.21
C GLY A 412 -13.00 -4.15 28.13
N LEU A 413 -12.33 -3.99 29.28
CA LEU A 413 -10.91 -3.65 29.39
C LEU A 413 -10.07 -4.87 29.76
N LEU A 414 -8.82 -4.93 29.28
CA LEU A 414 -7.82 -5.90 29.70
C LEU A 414 -7.50 -5.74 31.20
N ILE A 415 -7.46 -6.86 31.93
CA ILE A 415 -6.92 -6.93 33.29
C ILE A 415 -5.47 -7.46 33.22
N VAL A 416 -4.51 -6.54 33.25
CA VAL A 416 -3.08 -6.83 33.25
C VAL A 416 -2.69 -7.55 34.53
N THR A 417 -2.15 -8.76 34.36
CA THR A 417 -1.72 -9.67 35.42
C THR A 417 -0.26 -10.07 35.27
N GLY A 418 0.25 -10.10 34.03
CA GLY A 418 1.68 -10.09 33.73
C GLY A 418 2.25 -8.67 33.86
N THR A 419 2.56 -8.26 35.09
CA THR A 419 2.93 -6.87 35.42
C THR A 419 4.39 -6.51 35.15
N ARG A 420 5.18 -7.38 34.51
CA ARG A 420 6.57 -7.06 34.20
C ARG A 420 6.63 -6.18 32.95
N ASP A 421 7.18 -4.99 33.14
CA ASP A 421 7.35 -3.99 32.10
C ASP A 421 8.63 -3.18 32.35
N TRP A 422 9.43 -2.98 31.31
CA TRP A 422 10.72 -2.31 31.43
C TRP A 422 10.61 -0.78 31.34
N ALA A 423 9.60 -0.24 30.66
CA ALA A 423 9.50 1.19 30.40
C ALA A 423 8.90 2.00 31.57
N ARG A 424 8.36 1.33 32.61
CA ARG A 424 7.43 1.93 33.58
C ARG A 424 7.80 1.69 35.06
N TRP A 425 7.30 2.55 35.96
CA TRP A 425 7.37 2.34 37.41
C TRP A 425 6.24 1.45 37.95
N GLN A 426 5.03 1.54 37.40
CA GLN A 426 3.87 0.73 37.80
C GLN A 426 3.12 0.20 36.58
N GLN A 427 2.61 -1.03 36.71
CA GLN A 427 1.89 -1.77 35.68
C GLN A 427 0.89 -2.72 36.38
N GLY A 428 -0.24 -3.03 35.74
CA GLY A 428 -1.29 -3.89 36.30
C GLY A 428 -2.70 -3.31 36.22
N TYR A 429 -3.69 -4.14 36.57
CA TYR A 429 -5.12 -3.80 36.48
C TYR A 429 -5.48 -3.36 35.04
N ASN A 430 -6.39 -2.39 34.87
CA ASN A 430 -6.79 -1.89 33.55
C ASN A 430 -5.89 -0.73 33.06
N ASN A 431 -4.57 -0.88 33.20
CA ASN A 431 -3.60 0.12 32.75
C ASN A 431 -3.78 0.47 31.26
N SER A 432 -3.76 1.77 30.95
CA SER A 432 -4.11 2.31 29.64
C SER A 432 -3.13 1.95 28.53
N GLU A 433 -1.83 1.85 28.80
CA GLU A 433 -0.83 1.45 27.80
C GLU A 433 -1.15 0.06 27.25
N ALA A 434 -1.37 -0.90 28.14
CA ALA A 434 -1.74 -2.25 27.77
C ALA A 434 -3.06 -2.32 26.99
N GLN A 435 -4.01 -1.39 27.21
CA GLN A 435 -5.21 -1.29 26.37
C GLN A 435 -4.88 -0.82 24.94
N MET A 436 -3.99 0.17 24.79
CA MET A 436 -3.57 0.65 23.46
C MET A 436 -2.84 -0.44 22.69
N ILE A 437 -1.96 -1.19 23.37
CA ILE A 437 -1.25 -2.33 22.81
C ILE A 437 -2.26 -3.43 22.42
N LEU A 438 -3.20 -3.83 23.29
CA LEU A 438 -4.20 -4.85 22.97
C LEU A 438 -5.09 -4.46 21.78
N TYR A 439 -5.51 -3.19 21.70
CA TYR A 439 -6.23 -2.70 20.52
C TYR A 439 -5.40 -2.88 19.25
N HIS A 440 -4.10 -2.52 19.27
CA HIS A 440 -3.23 -2.71 18.12
C HIS A 440 -2.99 -4.18 17.79
N THR A 441 -2.81 -5.06 18.79
CA THR A 441 -2.73 -6.52 18.63
C THR A 441 -4.00 -7.08 17.98
N LEU A 442 -5.20 -6.62 18.37
CA LEU A 442 -6.45 -7.04 17.74
C LEU A 442 -6.55 -6.56 16.28
N LYS A 443 -6.23 -5.28 15.98
CA LYS A 443 -6.28 -4.75 14.60
C LYS A 443 -5.25 -5.39 13.67
N THR A 444 -4.04 -5.66 14.16
CA THR A 444 -2.99 -6.38 13.41
C THR A 444 -3.33 -7.86 13.25
N GLY A 445 -3.89 -8.49 14.29
CA GLY A 445 -4.45 -9.83 14.25
C GLY A 445 -5.55 -9.99 13.20
N THR A 446 -6.50 -9.05 13.10
CA THR A 446 -7.54 -9.05 12.05
C THR A 446 -6.92 -9.15 10.65
N GLN A 447 -5.83 -8.43 10.39
CA GLN A 447 -5.15 -8.48 9.09
C GLN A 447 -4.41 -9.80 8.90
N LEU A 448 -3.72 -10.33 9.93
CA LEU A 448 -3.11 -11.66 9.87
C LEU A 448 -4.15 -12.76 9.62
N ALA A 449 -5.32 -12.69 10.25
CA ALA A 449 -6.41 -13.65 10.03
C ALA A 449 -6.87 -13.64 8.57
N ALA A 450 -7.13 -12.46 8.01
CA ALA A 450 -7.51 -12.32 6.60
C ALA A 450 -6.42 -12.81 5.61
N TRP A 451 -5.15 -12.87 6.02
CA TRP A 451 -4.05 -13.40 5.20
C TRP A 451 -3.77 -14.89 5.42
N ALA A 452 -4.05 -15.41 6.61
CA ALA A 452 -3.85 -16.82 6.97
C ALA A 452 -5.01 -17.71 6.49
N ASP A 453 -6.25 -17.24 6.65
CA ASP A 453 -7.47 -17.91 6.23
C ASP A 453 -8.59 -16.88 5.99
N SER A 454 -8.81 -16.52 4.72
CA SER A 454 -9.84 -15.56 4.33
C SER A 454 -11.27 -16.09 4.42
N THR A 455 -11.47 -17.37 4.79
CA THR A 455 -12.81 -17.94 5.06
C THR A 455 -13.17 -17.90 6.55
N SER A 456 -12.22 -17.55 7.42
CA SER A 456 -12.40 -17.53 8.86
C SER A 456 -13.10 -16.26 9.37
N SER A 457 -14.09 -16.42 10.24
CA SER A 457 -14.74 -15.33 10.97
C SER A 457 -13.86 -14.68 12.05
N LEU A 458 -12.61 -15.16 12.24
CA LEU A 458 -11.65 -14.58 13.19
C LEU A 458 -11.32 -13.11 12.88
N ALA A 459 -11.24 -12.73 11.60
CA ALA A 459 -10.95 -11.36 11.20
C ALA A 459 -12.01 -10.38 11.72
N ASP A 460 -13.30 -10.69 11.50
CA ASP A 460 -14.44 -9.91 11.96
C ASP A 460 -14.61 -9.96 13.48
N THR A 461 -14.35 -11.13 14.09
CA THR A 461 -14.39 -11.32 15.54
C THR A 461 -13.39 -10.39 16.22
N TRP A 462 -12.13 -10.42 15.81
CA TRP A 462 -11.08 -9.58 16.41
C TRP A 462 -11.25 -8.09 16.06
N ASN A 463 -11.81 -7.77 14.90
CA ASN A 463 -12.15 -6.39 14.55
C ASN A 463 -13.25 -5.83 15.46
N THR A 464 -14.31 -6.62 15.69
CA THR A 464 -15.41 -6.27 16.61
C THR A 464 -14.91 -6.09 18.04
N ARG A 465 -14.04 -7.00 18.51
CA ARG A 465 -13.35 -6.88 19.81
C ARG A 465 -12.54 -5.59 19.91
N ALA A 466 -11.79 -5.22 18.86
CA ALA A 466 -11.00 -3.99 18.83
C ALA A 466 -11.88 -2.72 18.91
N GLU A 467 -12.95 -2.64 18.13
CA GLU A 467 -13.83 -1.46 18.14
C GLU A 467 -14.60 -1.34 19.48
N ASN A 468 -14.95 -2.46 20.13
CA ASN A 468 -15.53 -2.44 21.47
C ASN A 468 -14.52 -2.02 22.54
N LEU A 469 -13.28 -2.52 22.50
CA LEU A 469 -12.20 -2.08 23.39
C LEU A 469 -11.92 -0.57 23.21
N LYS A 470 -11.91 -0.06 21.98
CA LYS A 470 -11.73 1.37 21.69
C LYS A 470 -12.84 2.25 22.30
N LYS A 471 -14.09 1.77 22.32
CA LYS A 471 -15.19 2.45 23.05
C LYS A 471 -14.92 2.46 24.56
N ALA A 472 -14.58 1.31 25.13
CA ALA A 472 -14.27 1.17 26.56
C ALA A 472 -13.10 2.08 27.01
N ILE A 473 -12.00 2.11 26.27
CA ILE A 473 -10.86 3.01 26.51
C ILE A 473 -11.31 4.48 26.56
N ASN A 474 -12.09 4.92 25.57
CA ASN A 474 -12.58 6.30 25.48
C ASN A 474 -13.63 6.66 26.56
N GLN A 475 -14.30 5.67 27.13
CA GLN A 475 -15.29 5.83 28.21
C GLN A 475 -14.63 5.89 29.59
N TYR A 476 -13.69 4.99 29.88
CA TYR A 476 -13.19 4.76 31.24
C TYR A 476 -11.82 5.41 31.52
N CYS A 477 -10.95 5.52 30.52
CA CYS A 477 -9.58 6.01 30.71
C CYS A 477 -9.39 7.48 30.31
N TRP A 478 -10.32 8.07 29.55
CA TRP A 478 -10.24 9.49 29.13
C TRP A 478 -10.49 10.46 30.30
N ASP A 479 -9.65 11.47 30.42
CA ASP A 479 -9.87 12.62 31.30
C ASP A 479 -10.10 13.87 30.45
N ASP A 480 -11.33 14.36 30.46
CA ASP A 480 -11.72 15.53 29.66
C ASP A 480 -11.31 16.87 30.28
N ALA A 481 -11.02 16.93 31.59
CA ALA A 481 -10.51 18.15 32.22
C ALA A 481 -9.03 18.35 31.88
N TYR A 482 -8.24 17.27 31.90
CA TYR A 482 -6.84 17.32 31.47
C TYR A 482 -6.71 17.37 29.94
N GLY A 483 -7.49 16.57 29.22
CA GLY A 483 -7.45 16.43 27.76
C GLY A 483 -6.53 15.32 27.25
N ALA A 484 -6.31 14.28 28.07
CA ALA A 484 -5.51 13.12 27.72
C ALA A 484 -6.03 11.86 28.45
N PHE A 485 -5.46 10.69 28.17
CA PHE A 485 -5.75 9.46 28.91
C PHE A 485 -5.00 9.42 30.25
N LYS A 486 -5.70 9.00 31.30
CA LYS A 486 -5.14 8.60 32.59
C LYS A 486 -4.39 7.28 32.46
N ASP A 487 -3.54 6.97 33.44
CA ASP A 487 -2.81 5.69 33.51
C ASP A 487 -3.70 4.46 33.68
N ASN A 488 -4.90 4.64 34.24
CA ASN A 488 -5.80 3.56 34.63
C ASN A 488 -7.26 4.06 34.56
N ALA A 489 -8.23 3.16 34.41
CA ALA A 489 -9.65 3.53 34.55
C ALA A 489 -9.99 3.94 35.99
N THR A 490 -9.25 3.41 36.97
CA THR A 490 -9.34 3.79 38.38
C THR A 490 -8.91 5.24 38.64
N ALA A 491 -9.07 5.71 39.88
CA ALA A 491 -8.69 7.06 40.27
C ALA A 491 -7.16 7.21 40.32
N THR A 492 -6.61 8.03 39.41
CA THR A 492 -5.19 8.36 39.34
C THR A 492 -5.02 9.76 38.77
N SER A 493 -3.95 10.44 39.16
CA SER A 493 -3.53 11.75 38.64
C SER A 493 -2.40 11.65 37.60
N LEU A 494 -2.00 10.43 37.21
CA LEU A 494 -0.96 10.17 36.23
C LEU A 494 -1.58 10.09 34.83
N HIS A 495 -1.05 10.86 33.88
CA HIS A 495 -1.36 10.79 32.45
C HIS A 495 -0.07 10.41 31.71
N PRO A 496 0.16 9.13 31.38
CA PRO A 496 1.47 8.65 30.96
C PRO A 496 1.78 9.02 29.50
N GLN A 497 3.06 9.13 29.18
CA GLN A 497 3.56 9.45 27.84
C GLN A 497 3.27 8.30 26.86
N ASP A 498 3.46 7.04 27.27
CA ASP A 498 3.26 5.84 26.47
C ASP A 498 1.83 5.69 25.90
N ALA A 499 0.82 5.56 26.75
CA ALA A 499 -0.57 5.31 26.36
C ALA A 499 -1.12 6.47 25.53
N ASN A 500 -0.72 7.71 25.83
CA ASN A 500 -1.13 8.87 25.07
C ASN A 500 -0.47 8.94 23.69
N SER A 501 0.82 8.59 23.59
CA SER A 501 1.54 8.48 22.32
C SER A 501 0.98 7.36 21.44
N MET A 502 0.72 6.19 22.02
CA MET A 502 0.11 5.05 21.34
C MET A 502 -1.34 5.32 20.94
N ALA A 503 -2.12 6.04 21.76
CA ALA A 503 -3.50 6.43 21.42
C ALA A 503 -3.57 7.33 20.16
N LEU A 504 -2.57 8.20 19.97
CA LEU A 504 -2.40 8.97 18.74
C LEU A 504 -2.03 8.04 17.56
N LEU A 505 -0.97 7.24 17.73
CA LEU A 505 -0.43 6.39 16.68
C LEU A 505 -1.43 5.35 16.15
N PHE A 506 -2.19 4.72 17.05
CA PHE A 506 -3.16 3.67 16.72
C PHE A 506 -4.56 4.21 16.40
N GLY A 507 -4.79 5.52 16.43
CA GLY A 507 -6.06 6.13 16.05
C GLY A 507 -7.21 5.80 17.01
N ILE A 508 -6.93 5.79 18.32
CA ILE A 508 -7.92 5.55 19.38
C ILE A 508 -8.91 6.71 19.51
N VAL A 509 -8.49 7.92 19.12
CA VAL A 509 -9.24 9.17 19.29
C VAL A 509 -9.55 9.87 17.97
N ASN A 510 -10.54 10.78 17.98
CA ASN A 510 -10.80 11.70 16.87
C ASN A 510 -9.76 12.83 16.78
N GLN A 511 -9.74 13.58 15.67
CA GLN A 511 -8.74 14.62 15.43
C GLN A 511 -8.73 15.74 16.50
N THR A 512 -9.89 16.06 17.11
CA THR A 512 -9.99 17.06 18.18
C THR A 512 -9.26 16.61 19.44
N ARG A 513 -9.56 15.39 19.92
CA ARG A 513 -8.84 14.78 21.05
C ARG A 513 -7.36 14.51 20.70
N ALA A 514 -7.05 14.11 19.47
CA ALA A 514 -5.68 13.91 19.01
C ALA A 514 -4.84 15.20 19.10
N THR A 515 -5.43 16.35 18.74
CA THR A 515 -4.76 17.65 18.86
C THR A 515 -4.48 17.99 20.33
N ARG A 516 -5.44 17.76 21.24
CA ARG A 516 -5.29 17.97 22.69
C ARG A 516 -4.20 17.08 23.31
N ILE A 517 -4.18 15.78 23.01
CA ILE A 517 -3.12 14.87 23.48
C ILE A 517 -1.74 15.31 22.95
N SER A 518 -1.67 15.62 21.64
CA SER A 518 -0.46 16.08 20.97
C SER A 518 0.04 17.45 21.50
N GLU A 519 -0.80 18.21 22.19
CA GLU A 519 -0.42 19.40 22.96
C GLU A 519 0.09 19.01 24.35
N ARG A 520 -0.67 18.19 25.09
CA ARG A 520 -0.30 17.73 26.44
C ARG A 520 1.01 16.97 26.53
N LEU A 521 1.38 16.20 25.51
CA LEU A 521 2.68 15.52 25.48
C LEU A 521 3.86 16.52 25.52
N THR A 522 3.68 17.74 25.00
CA THR A 522 4.71 18.79 25.06
C THR A 522 4.93 19.38 26.46
N ASP A 523 3.98 19.22 27.38
CA ASP A 523 4.13 19.64 28.79
C ASP A 523 5.28 18.88 29.49
N ASN A 524 5.67 17.70 28.97
CA ASN A 524 6.76 16.85 29.48
C ASN A 524 8.16 17.19 28.91
N TRP A 525 8.28 18.18 28.02
CA TRP A 525 9.51 18.42 27.27
C TRP A 525 10.55 19.25 28.02
N THR A 526 11.74 18.66 28.20
CA THR A 526 12.96 19.33 28.70
C THR A 526 13.85 19.78 27.53
N PRO A 527 14.91 20.58 27.74
CA PRO A 527 15.88 20.93 26.68
C PRO A 527 16.54 19.73 25.99
N ILE A 528 16.49 18.53 26.58
CA ILE A 528 17.17 17.33 26.09
C ILE A 528 16.24 16.15 25.78
N GLY A 529 14.91 16.29 25.90
CA GLY A 529 13.94 15.24 25.57
C GLY A 529 12.68 15.26 26.45
N ALA A 530 11.74 14.36 26.17
CA ALA A 530 10.51 14.21 26.94
C ALA A 530 10.74 13.29 28.15
N VAL A 531 10.41 13.76 29.37
CA VAL A 531 10.47 12.95 30.59
C VAL A 531 9.18 12.13 30.70
N ALA A 532 9.29 10.83 30.91
CA ALA A 532 8.13 9.94 31.03
C ALA A 532 7.47 10.10 32.42
N PRO A 533 6.21 10.56 32.53
CA PRO A 533 5.53 10.65 33.83
C PRO A 533 5.41 9.31 34.57
N GLU A 534 5.28 8.21 33.82
CA GLU A 534 5.21 6.82 34.28
C GLU A 534 6.57 6.25 34.72
N LEU A 535 7.67 6.92 34.39
CA LEU A 535 9.02 6.61 34.84
C LEU A 535 9.77 7.92 35.13
N PRO A 536 9.45 8.61 36.25
CA PRO A 536 9.95 9.96 36.55
C PRO A 536 11.47 10.09 36.45
N GLU A 537 11.93 11.31 36.13
CA GLU A 537 13.33 11.68 35.87
C GLU A 537 13.98 11.02 34.65
N ASN A 538 13.39 9.98 34.06
CA ASN A 538 13.95 9.25 32.93
C ASN A 538 13.38 9.79 31.61
N ILE A 539 14.28 9.97 30.63
CA ILE A 539 13.95 10.21 29.24
C ILE A 539 14.16 8.88 28.52
N SER A 540 13.07 8.33 27.99
CA SER A 540 13.05 7.07 27.26
C SER A 540 12.84 7.32 25.77
N PRO A 541 13.88 7.18 24.92
CA PRO A 541 13.75 7.19 23.47
C PRO A 541 12.84 6.07 22.93
N PHE A 542 12.61 4.97 23.67
CA PHE A 542 11.57 3.99 23.33
C PHE A 542 10.17 4.61 23.37
N ILE A 543 9.79 5.19 24.51
CA ILE A 543 8.47 5.85 24.65
C ILE A 543 8.39 7.06 23.69
N SER A 544 9.45 7.83 23.59
CA SER A 544 9.55 8.98 22.66
C SER A 544 9.47 8.55 21.18
N SER A 545 9.83 7.31 20.84
CA SER A 545 9.68 6.76 19.48
C SER A 545 8.21 6.56 19.10
N PHE A 546 7.33 6.29 20.07
CA PHE A 546 5.88 6.34 19.86
C PHE A 546 5.38 7.79 19.80
N GLU A 547 5.90 8.69 20.65
CA GLU A 547 5.48 10.09 20.69
C GLU A 547 5.71 10.82 19.36
N ILE A 548 6.89 10.70 18.75
CA ILE A 548 7.19 11.33 17.46
C ILE A 548 6.26 10.82 16.35
N GLN A 549 5.91 9.53 16.36
CA GLN A 549 4.97 8.94 15.41
C GLN A 549 3.53 9.37 15.71
N GLY A 550 3.16 9.48 16.98
CA GLY A 550 1.87 10.04 17.44
C GLY A 550 1.67 11.49 17.01
N HIS A 551 2.71 12.33 17.11
CA HIS A 551 2.66 13.70 16.58
C HIS A 551 2.47 13.72 15.06
N PHE A 552 3.16 12.87 14.28
CA PHE A 552 2.91 12.76 12.84
C PHE A 552 1.50 12.25 12.53
N ALA A 553 0.98 11.26 13.28
CA ALA A 553 -0.39 10.77 13.15
C ALA A 553 -1.44 11.86 13.48
N ALA A 554 -1.15 12.73 14.45
CA ALA A 554 -1.96 13.89 14.81
C ALA A 554 -1.85 15.08 13.83
N ASN A 555 -1.12 14.94 12.72
CA ASN A 555 -0.80 16.00 11.75
C ASN A 555 0.02 17.18 12.33
N GLN A 556 0.92 16.89 13.28
CA GLN A 556 1.82 17.86 13.94
C GLN A 556 3.31 17.58 13.63
N PRO A 557 3.74 17.60 12.34
CA PRO A 557 5.09 17.20 11.95
C PRO A 557 6.20 18.10 12.55
N THR A 558 5.91 19.37 12.82
CA THR A 558 6.87 20.28 13.46
C THR A 558 7.21 19.82 14.88
N ARG A 559 6.23 19.36 15.67
CA ARG A 559 6.45 18.81 17.02
C ARG A 559 7.30 17.54 16.97
N ALA A 560 6.97 16.62 16.06
CA ALA A 560 7.74 15.40 15.85
C ALA A 560 9.22 15.71 15.51
N LEU A 561 9.46 16.59 14.54
CA LEU A 561 10.83 16.99 14.15
C LEU A 561 11.57 17.71 15.26
N GLU A 562 10.89 18.53 16.06
CA GLU A 562 11.50 19.19 17.23
C GLU A 562 11.95 18.17 18.27
N LEU A 563 11.10 17.22 18.67
CA LEU A 563 11.45 16.18 19.64
C LEU A 563 12.58 15.27 19.13
N ILE A 564 12.61 14.95 17.82
CA ILE A 564 13.72 14.21 17.19
C ILE A 564 15.05 14.95 17.40
N ARG A 565 15.10 16.25 17.05
CA ARG A 565 16.32 17.07 17.20
C ARG A 565 16.71 17.29 18.67
N ARG A 566 15.72 17.38 19.56
CA ARG A 566 15.87 17.63 21.00
C ARG A 566 16.43 16.42 21.76
N SER A 567 15.88 15.22 21.52
CA SER A 567 16.30 13.99 22.22
C SER A 567 17.50 13.31 21.53
N TRP A 568 17.34 12.82 20.31
CA TRP A 568 18.39 12.11 19.58
C TRP A 568 19.51 13.05 19.15
N GLY A 569 19.18 14.29 18.78
CA GLY A 569 20.19 15.29 18.45
C GLY A 569 20.99 15.78 19.65
N TRP A 570 20.46 15.74 20.87
CA TRP A 570 21.27 15.96 22.08
C TRP A 570 22.22 14.78 22.30
N TYR A 571 21.71 13.54 22.32
CA TYR A 571 22.55 12.35 22.54
C TYR A 571 23.68 12.23 21.53
N LEU A 572 23.38 12.40 20.23
CA LEU A 572 24.33 12.22 19.14
C LEU A 572 25.44 13.28 19.10
N ASN A 573 25.24 14.43 19.75
CA ASN A 573 26.25 15.48 19.90
C ASN A 573 26.81 15.58 21.33
N ASN A 574 26.42 14.67 22.24
CA ASN A 574 26.96 14.60 23.59
C ASN A 574 28.38 13.98 23.54
N PRO A 575 29.43 14.64 24.07
CA PRO A 575 30.81 14.17 23.95
C PRO A 575 31.12 12.87 24.72
N ASN A 576 30.18 12.38 25.53
CA ASN A 576 30.28 11.09 26.20
C ASN A 576 29.54 9.96 25.45
N GLY A 577 28.66 10.28 24.49
CA GLY A 577 27.95 9.31 23.67
C GLY A 577 28.84 8.69 22.58
N THR A 578 28.28 7.75 21.83
CA THR A 578 29.01 7.00 20.79
C THR A 578 29.24 7.78 19.49
N GLU A 579 28.51 8.87 19.25
CA GLU A 579 28.48 9.66 17.99
C GLU A 579 27.99 8.88 16.74
N SER A 580 27.61 7.60 16.90
CA SER A 580 27.24 6.69 15.79
C SER A 580 25.99 5.84 15.98
N THR A 581 25.48 5.66 17.21
CA THR A 581 24.32 4.80 17.52
C THR A 581 23.24 5.58 18.28
N VAL A 582 22.21 4.91 18.79
CA VAL A 582 21.16 5.49 19.65
C VAL A 582 21.12 4.77 21.00
N VAL A 583 21.15 5.56 22.08
CA VAL A 583 21.17 5.08 23.48
C VAL A 583 19.82 4.51 23.91
N GLU A 584 19.85 3.57 24.84
CA GLU A 584 18.67 3.03 25.51
C GLU A 584 17.81 4.13 26.14
N GLY A 585 18.43 5.00 26.96
CA GLY A 585 17.77 6.06 27.70
C GLY A 585 18.77 6.87 28.54
N TYR A 586 18.31 7.94 29.16
CA TYR A 586 19.13 8.79 30.03
C TYR A 586 18.25 9.54 31.04
N LEU A 587 18.87 10.22 32.00
CA LEU A 587 18.16 11.05 32.98
C LEU A 587 17.99 12.48 32.49
N ALA A 588 16.94 13.16 32.97
CA ALA A 588 16.63 14.56 32.68
C ALA A 588 17.75 15.54 33.08
N ASN A 589 18.64 15.13 33.97
CA ASN A 589 19.84 15.88 34.36
C ASN A 589 21.02 15.74 33.36
N GLY A 590 20.85 15.00 32.26
CA GLY A 590 21.85 14.81 31.21
C GLY A 590 22.89 13.71 31.50
N THR A 591 22.72 12.91 32.56
CA THR A 591 23.57 11.76 32.85
C THR A 591 23.01 10.47 32.25
N PHE A 592 23.90 9.54 31.87
CA PHE A 592 23.54 8.20 31.39
C PHE A 592 23.18 7.24 32.56
N GLY A 593 22.34 7.71 33.48
CA GLY A 593 21.87 6.97 34.66
C GLY A 593 20.47 6.38 34.52
N TYR A 594 20.02 6.10 33.29
CA TYR A 594 18.70 5.51 33.03
C TYR A 594 18.46 4.29 33.91
N ARG A 595 17.29 4.18 34.54
CA ARG A 595 16.91 3.05 35.42
C ARG A 595 17.93 2.72 36.53
N SER A 596 18.87 3.61 36.86
CA SER A 596 19.95 3.36 37.83
C SER A 596 19.42 2.96 39.21
N SER A 597 18.47 3.73 39.77
CA SER A 597 17.82 3.46 41.05
C SER A 597 16.85 2.26 41.04
N ARG A 598 16.47 1.75 39.85
CA ARG A 598 15.56 0.61 39.68
C ARG A 598 15.80 -0.10 38.35
N GLY A 599 16.61 -1.15 38.42
CA GLY A 599 16.95 -2.00 37.27
C GLY A 599 18.43 -2.36 37.28
N TYR A 600 19.31 -1.39 37.53
CA TYR A 600 20.76 -1.56 37.41
C TYR A 600 21.55 -1.46 38.72
N SER A 601 20.89 -1.46 39.88
CA SER A 601 21.56 -1.41 41.19
C SER A 601 22.56 -0.24 41.34
N TYR A 602 22.19 0.93 40.81
CA TYR A 602 22.99 2.16 40.72
C TYR A 602 24.22 2.09 39.79
N ASP A 603 24.36 1.05 38.97
CA ASP A 603 25.39 0.95 37.94
C ASP A 603 24.97 1.68 36.63
N ALA A 604 25.41 2.93 36.49
CA ALA A 604 25.18 3.72 35.29
C ALA A 604 26.06 3.30 34.09
N SER A 605 27.04 2.40 34.27
CA SER A 605 27.83 1.87 33.14
C SER A 605 27.07 0.76 32.38
N TYR A 606 26.06 0.16 33.01
CA TYR A 606 25.20 -0.88 32.42
C TYR A 606 24.22 -0.36 31.34
N VAL A 607 23.98 0.96 31.28
CA VAL A 607 23.13 1.56 30.23
C VAL A 607 23.75 1.25 28.85
N SER A 608 22.93 0.80 27.91
CA SER A 608 23.41 0.51 26.55
C SER A 608 23.36 1.76 25.68
N HIS A 609 24.45 2.00 24.95
CA HIS A 609 24.57 3.09 23.99
C HIS A 609 24.21 2.71 22.55
N ALA A 610 23.82 1.46 22.33
CA ALA A 610 23.32 0.95 21.08
C ALA A 610 22.11 0.03 21.36
N HIS A 611 20.91 0.61 21.43
CA HIS A 611 19.66 -0.08 21.75
C HIS A 611 18.60 0.08 20.64
N GLY A 612 18.11 -1.04 20.10
CA GLY A 612 17.28 -1.05 18.88
C GLY A 612 15.93 -0.36 19.05
N TRP A 613 15.40 -0.37 20.27
CA TRP A 613 14.13 0.25 20.66
C TRP A 613 14.10 1.78 20.51
N SER A 614 15.26 2.41 20.28
CA SER A 614 15.45 3.87 20.16
C SER A 614 15.54 4.32 18.70
N ALA A 615 15.42 3.40 17.73
CA ALA A 615 15.58 3.68 16.31
C ALA A 615 14.35 4.33 15.65
N GLY A 616 13.33 4.74 16.42
CA GLY A 616 12.06 5.30 15.92
C GLY A 616 12.19 6.43 14.87
N PRO A 617 13.15 7.37 14.97
CA PRO A 617 13.36 8.37 13.93
C PRO A 617 13.67 7.77 12.55
N THR A 618 14.32 6.61 12.47
CA THR A 618 14.68 5.94 11.21
C THR A 618 13.43 5.53 10.43
N SER A 619 12.45 4.87 11.07
CA SER A 619 11.16 4.59 10.44
C SER A 619 10.29 5.85 10.28
N ALA A 620 10.24 6.73 11.29
CA ALA A 620 9.35 7.90 11.26
C ALA A 620 9.69 8.90 10.14
N LEU A 621 10.98 9.17 9.90
CA LEU A 621 11.41 10.08 8.83
C LEU A 621 11.11 9.51 7.42
N THR A 622 11.22 8.19 7.23
CA THR A 622 10.82 7.54 5.97
C THR A 622 9.29 7.55 5.80
N ASN A 623 8.57 7.04 6.81
CA ASN A 623 7.14 6.76 6.73
C ASN A 623 6.25 8.01 6.77
N TYR A 624 6.68 9.09 7.44
CA TYR A 624 5.88 10.31 7.59
C TYR A 624 6.49 11.53 6.90
N VAL A 625 7.79 11.80 7.03
CA VAL A 625 8.40 13.01 6.41
C VAL A 625 8.50 12.86 4.89
N VAL A 626 9.10 11.77 4.41
CA VAL A 626 9.00 11.40 2.98
C VAL A 626 7.61 10.88 2.66
N GLY A 627 6.96 10.23 3.64
CA GLY A 627 5.59 9.75 3.55
C GLY A 627 5.46 8.36 2.93
N LEU A 628 6.59 7.66 2.69
CA LEU A 628 6.66 6.43 1.91
C LEU A 628 6.53 5.20 2.82
N SER A 629 5.46 4.43 2.65
CA SER A 629 5.25 3.17 3.39
C SER A 629 4.59 2.11 2.51
N ILE A 630 4.70 0.83 2.88
CA ILE A 630 3.84 -0.23 2.33
C ILE A 630 2.55 -0.36 3.14
N THR A 631 1.51 -0.97 2.56
CA THR A 631 0.18 -1.15 3.19
C THR A 631 -0.38 -2.56 3.08
N SER A 632 0.32 -3.48 2.40
CA SER A 632 -0.01 -4.91 2.38
C SER A 632 1.27 -5.74 2.19
N PRO A 633 1.23 -7.07 2.42
CA PRO A 633 2.39 -7.94 2.40
C PRO A 633 3.31 -7.73 1.18
N GLY A 634 4.62 -7.62 1.44
CA GLY A 634 5.67 -7.47 0.42
C GLY A 634 5.65 -6.16 -0.39
N GLY A 635 4.70 -5.25 -0.10
CA GLY A 635 4.54 -3.99 -0.82
C GLY A 635 3.58 -4.03 -2.01
N MET A 636 2.78 -5.10 -2.19
CA MET A 636 1.78 -5.17 -3.28
C MET A 636 0.88 -3.92 -3.34
N THR A 637 0.56 -3.36 -2.16
CA THR A 637 0.04 -2.00 -2.02
C THR A 637 0.96 -1.11 -1.19
N TRP A 638 0.97 0.18 -1.53
CA TRP A 638 1.81 1.20 -0.87
C TRP A 638 1.14 2.56 -0.77
N LYS A 639 1.73 3.45 0.04
CA LYS A 639 1.25 4.80 0.31
C LYS A 639 2.39 5.82 0.21
N ILE A 640 2.08 6.99 -0.34
CA ILE A 640 2.95 8.18 -0.30
C ILE A 640 2.12 9.34 0.25
N ALA A 641 2.40 9.74 1.50
CA ALA A 641 1.71 10.80 2.22
C ALA A 641 2.70 11.71 2.98
N PRO A 642 3.43 12.61 2.29
CA PRO A 642 4.53 13.38 2.90
C PRO A 642 4.05 14.37 3.95
N GLN A 643 4.84 14.60 4.99
CA GLN A 643 4.62 15.67 5.97
C GLN A 643 5.89 16.54 6.09
N PHE A 644 5.84 17.75 5.53
CA PHE A 644 7.05 18.55 5.33
C PHE A 644 7.65 19.15 6.60
N GLY A 645 6.82 19.52 7.58
CA GLY A 645 7.25 20.36 8.71
C GLY A 645 7.99 21.62 8.25
N ASP A 646 9.16 21.87 8.83
CA ASP A 646 10.07 22.97 8.47
C ASP A 646 11.05 22.63 7.32
N LEU A 647 11.10 21.37 6.88
CA LEU A 647 12.03 20.90 5.87
C LEU A 647 11.68 21.41 4.47
N LYS A 648 12.72 21.61 3.65
CA LYS A 648 12.68 22.13 2.27
C LYS A 648 12.72 21.00 1.23
N SER A 649 13.35 19.88 1.54
CA SER A 649 13.37 18.67 0.73
C SER A 649 13.73 17.44 1.54
N ALA A 650 13.10 16.30 1.24
CA ALA A 650 13.48 14.99 1.73
C ALA A 650 13.31 13.92 0.63
N GLN A 651 14.09 12.85 0.72
CA GLN A 651 14.03 11.67 -0.12
C GLN A 651 14.37 10.43 0.68
N ALA A 652 13.74 9.31 0.33
CA ALA A 652 14.01 8.01 0.92
C ALA A 652 13.64 6.88 -0.04
N GLY A 653 14.09 5.67 0.28
CA GLY A 653 13.70 4.45 -0.40
C GLY A 653 14.12 3.22 0.39
N PHE A 654 13.48 2.10 0.07
CA PHE A 654 13.76 0.78 0.62
C PHE A 654 13.47 -0.29 -0.43
N THR A 655 13.94 -1.52 -0.23
CA THR A 655 13.60 -2.66 -1.08
C THR A 655 12.55 -3.57 -0.45
N THR A 656 11.86 -4.33 -1.29
CA THR A 656 11.12 -5.53 -0.92
C THR A 656 11.45 -6.64 -1.93
N LEU A 657 10.88 -7.83 -1.76
CA LEU A 657 10.94 -8.90 -2.76
C LEU A 657 10.39 -8.50 -4.15
N LEU A 658 9.56 -7.45 -4.21
CA LEU A 658 9.03 -6.91 -5.47
C LEU A 658 9.97 -5.90 -6.14
N GLY A 659 11.00 -5.41 -5.44
CA GLY A 659 11.98 -4.45 -5.94
C GLY A 659 12.06 -3.15 -5.13
N LYS A 660 12.56 -2.09 -5.77
CA LYS A 660 12.91 -0.82 -5.11
C LYS A 660 11.73 0.16 -5.06
N TYR A 661 11.44 0.67 -3.88
CA TYR A 661 10.57 1.83 -3.66
C TYR A 661 11.43 3.06 -3.40
N ARG A 662 11.05 4.19 -3.99
CA ARG A 662 11.69 5.49 -3.70
C ARG A 662 10.71 6.62 -3.86
N ALA A 663 10.82 7.62 -2.98
CA ALA A 663 10.07 8.86 -3.06
C ALA A 663 10.96 10.03 -2.66
N SER A 664 10.74 11.17 -3.28
CA SER A 664 11.46 12.42 -3.02
C SER A 664 10.54 13.60 -3.24
N TRP A 665 10.71 14.65 -2.46
CA TRP A 665 10.01 15.91 -2.65
C TRP A 665 10.92 17.11 -2.40
N LYS A 666 10.65 18.21 -3.10
CA LYS A 666 11.34 19.50 -2.93
C LYS A 666 10.34 20.64 -3.00
N ARG A 667 10.29 21.45 -1.94
CA ARG A 667 9.46 22.66 -1.87
C ARG A 667 10.08 23.78 -2.69
N ASN A 668 9.22 24.66 -3.17
CA ASN A 668 9.53 25.92 -3.82
C ASN A 668 8.58 27.01 -3.29
N SER A 669 8.74 28.26 -3.73
CA SER A 669 7.94 29.40 -3.23
C SER A 669 6.44 29.35 -3.57
N LYS A 670 5.99 28.42 -4.42
CA LYS A 670 4.59 28.29 -4.88
C LYS A 670 3.98 26.91 -4.63
N GLY A 671 4.71 25.97 -4.02
CA GLY A 671 4.30 24.58 -3.85
C GLY A 671 5.48 23.64 -3.71
N TYR A 672 5.41 22.46 -4.32
CA TYR A 672 6.47 21.45 -4.30
C TYR A 672 6.45 20.59 -5.57
N THR A 673 7.55 19.89 -5.82
CA THR A 673 7.63 18.80 -6.79
C THR A 673 7.84 17.50 -6.02
N LEU A 674 7.03 16.49 -6.30
CA LEU A 674 7.19 15.13 -5.78
C LEU A 674 7.58 14.21 -6.94
N ARG A 675 8.54 13.32 -6.72
CA ARG A 675 8.94 12.25 -7.65
C ARG A 675 8.97 10.94 -6.89
N PHE A 676 8.37 9.90 -7.45
CA PHE A 676 8.37 8.57 -6.85
C PHE A 676 8.60 7.50 -7.92
N SER A 677 8.92 6.29 -7.48
CA SER A 677 9.05 5.11 -8.32
C SER A 677 8.84 3.88 -7.44
N ALA A 678 7.97 2.99 -7.90
CA ALA A 678 7.59 1.74 -7.25
C ALA A 678 7.63 0.60 -8.29
N PRO A 679 7.68 -0.69 -7.86
CA PRO A 679 7.69 -1.82 -8.78
C PRO A 679 6.44 -1.93 -9.66
N LYS A 680 6.61 -2.46 -10.87
CA LYS A 680 5.50 -2.72 -11.81
C LYS A 680 4.57 -3.78 -11.22
N GLY A 681 3.25 -3.58 -11.36
CA GLY A 681 2.23 -4.49 -10.82
C GLY A 681 1.79 -4.18 -9.38
N THR A 682 2.39 -3.17 -8.75
CA THR A 682 1.95 -2.66 -7.44
C THR A 682 0.96 -1.51 -7.60
N THR A 683 0.10 -1.30 -6.61
CA THR A 683 -0.91 -0.21 -6.60
C THR A 683 -0.69 0.68 -5.38
N GLY A 684 -0.86 1.99 -5.48
CA GLY A 684 -0.64 2.86 -4.32
C GLY A 684 -1.44 4.14 -4.27
N VAL A 685 -1.55 4.66 -3.06
CA VAL A 685 -2.32 5.87 -2.73
C VAL A 685 -1.38 7.05 -2.49
N LEU A 686 -1.60 8.13 -3.25
CA LEU A 686 -0.88 9.40 -3.14
C LEU A 686 -1.74 10.41 -2.38
N ILE A 687 -1.32 10.82 -1.18
CA ILE A 687 -1.95 11.88 -0.39
C ILE A 687 -1.05 13.10 -0.44
N LEU A 688 -1.56 14.20 -1.01
CA LEU A 688 -0.76 15.38 -1.37
C LEU A 688 -1.04 16.55 -0.42
N PRO A 689 -0.05 17.04 0.34
CA PRO A 689 -0.22 18.18 1.25
C PRO A 689 -0.66 19.47 0.54
N ILE A 690 -1.61 20.18 1.16
CA ILE A 690 -2.03 21.52 0.72
C ILE A 690 -1.04 22.54 1.30
N VAL A 691 -0.18 23.11 0.45
CA VAL A 691 0.83 24.10 0.88
C VAL A 691 0.27 25.51 1.06
N THR A 692 -0.82 25.86 0.37
CA THR A 692 -1.47 27.18 0.45
C THR A 692 -2.99 27.05 0.56
N SER A 693 -3.49 26.97 1.78
CA SER A 693 -4.91 27.18 2.08
C SER A 693 -5.30 28.64 1.80
N PRO A 694 -6.53 28.97 1.32
CA PRO A 694 -7.65 28.08 1.01
C PRO A 694 -7.78 27.72 -0.48
N LYS A 695 -6.75 27.95 -1.31
CA LYS A 695 -6.88 27.80 -2.78
C LYS A 695 -6.83 26.32 -3.18
N ARG A 696 -7.75 25.91 -4.07
CA ARG A 696 -7.71 24.57 -4.70
C ARG A 696 -6.35 24.36 -5.38
N PRO A 697 -5.57 23.32 -5.03
CA PRO A 697 -4.27 23.10 -5.66
C PRO A 697 -4.41 22.73 -7.15
N SER A 698 -3.48 23.25 -7.96
CA SER A 698 -3.22 22.79 -9.33
C SER A 698 -2.20 21.66 -9.29
N ILE A 699 -2.60 20.46 -9.72
CA ILE A 699 -1.74 19.27 -9.72
C ILE A 699 -1.35 18.97 -11.18
N LYS A 700 -0.05 18.91 -11.44
CA LYS A 700 0.51 18.44 -12.70
C LYS A 700 1.15 17.07 -12.49
N ILE A 701 0.73 16.09 -13.29
CA ILE A 701 1.29 14.73 -13.32
C ILE A 701 2.11 14.64 -14.61
N ASP A 702 3.40 14.34 -14.49
CA ASP A 702 4.36 14.28 -15.61
C ASP A 702 4.30 15.50 -16.55
N GLY A 703 4.10 16.68 -15.96
CA GLY A 703 3.99 17.97 -16.64
C GLY A 703 2.59 18.31 -17.18
N ARG A 704 1.66 17.35 -17.22
CA ARG A 704 0.28 17.53 -17.73
C ARG A 704 -0.68 17.94 -16.61
N ASP A 705 -1.60 18.85 -16.90
CA ASP A 705 -2.64 19.28 -15.95
C ASP A 705 -3.68 18.17 -15.73
N SER A 706 -3.87 17.77 -14.47
CA SER A 706 -4.63 16.57 -14.08
C SER A 706 -6.14 16.58 -14.39
N LYS A 707 -6.75 17.75 -14.62
CA LYS A 707 -8.21 17.92 -14.38
C LYS A 707 -9.14 17.79 -15.59
N SER A 708 -8.65 17.84 -16.84
CA SER A 708 -9.55 17.98 -18.00
C SER A 708 -9.69 16.72 -18.87
N GLY A 709 -8.64 15.91 -19.03
CA GLY A 709 -8.68 14.70 -19.86
C GLY A 709 -9.12 13.43 -19.12
N GLN A 710 -8.84 13.31 -17.81
CA GLN A 710 -9.02 12.05 -17.10
C GLN A 710 -10.48 11.58 -17.00
N ILE A 711 -11.45 12.49 -16.88
CA ILE A 711 -12.88 12.10 -16.78
C ILE A 711 -13.39 11.42 -18.06
N PHE A 712 -12.87 11.81 -19.24
CA PHE A 712 -13.18 11.15 -20.51
C PHE A 712 -12.58 9.75 -20.58
N LEU A 713 -11.35 9.56 -20.06
CA LEU A 713 -10.70 8.26 -19.99
C LEU A 713 -11.27 7.33 -18.91
N MET A 714 -11.91 7.86 -17.87
CA MET A 714 -12.67 7.10 -16.88
C MET A 714 -13.98 6.57 -17.46
N ALA A 715 -14.75 7.42 -18.17
CA ALA A 715 -15.94 6.99 -18.91
C ALA A 715 -15.66 5.90 -19.96
N CYS A 716 -14.46 5.88 -20.56
CA CYS A 716 -14.05 4.78 -21.45
C CYS A 716 -13.94 3.41 -20.75
N LYS A 717 -13.88 3.36 -19.42
CA LYS A 717 -13.72 2.14 -18.61
C LYS A 717 -14.98 1.75 -17.83
N ASP A 718 -15.81 2.74 -17.49
CA ASP A 718 -17.03 2.57 -16.70
C ASP A 718 -18.22 3.14 -17.48
N GLU A 719 -19.14 2.26 -17.87
CA GLU A 719 -20.35 2.60 -18.61
C GLU A 719 -21.25 3.56 -17.82
N ALA A 720 -21.33 3.43 -16.49
CA ALA A 720 -22.14 4.31 -15.63
C ALA A 720 -21.63 5.76 -15.55
N GLN A 721 -20.42 6.01 -16.08
CA GLN A 721 -19.80 7.34 -16.21
C GLN A 721 -19.80 7.86 -17.66
N MET A 722 -20.37 7.13 -18.62
CA MET A 722 -20.51 7.56 -20.01
C MET A 722 -21.91 8.14 -20.26
N PRO A 723 -22.04 9.34 -20.88
CA PRO A 723 -20.99 10.31 -21.16
C PRO A 723 -20.50 11.01 -19.87
N PRO A 724 -19.27 11.57 -19.86
CA PRO A 724 -18.78 12.38 -18.74
C PRO A 724 -19.74 13.51 -18.37
N ARG A 725 -20.11 13.63 -17.09
CA ARG A 725 -21.02 14.68 -16.58
C ARG A 725 -20.40 15.47 -15.43
N CYS A 726 -20.91 16.69 -15.24
CA CYS A 726 -20.79 17.42 -13.97
C CYS A 726 -22.19 17.81 -13.48
N CYS A 727 -22.79 18.84 -14.08
CA CYS A 727 -24.23 19.12 -13.95
C CYS A 727 -25.02 18.73 -15.22
N GLN A 728 -24.32 18.58 -16.35
CA GLN A 728 -24.81 18.19 -17.67
C GLN A 728 -23.69 17.39 -18.40
N PRO A 729 -23.97 16.68 -19.51
CA PRO A 729 -22.96 16.04 -20.35
C PRO A 729 -21.92 17.01 -20.90
N ILE A 730 -20.66 16.77 -20.54
CA ILE A 730 -19.51 17.58 -20.96
C ILE A 730 -19.18 17.22 -22.42
N PRO A 731 -19.19 18.18 -23.36
CA PRO A 731 -18.90 17.89 -24.76
C PRO A 731 -17.43 17.50 -24.94
N LEU A 732 -17.14 16.56 -25.84
CA LEU A 732 -15.77 16.17 -26.22
C LEU A 732 -14.92 17.37 -26.68
N ALA A 733 -15.56 18.39 -27.25
CA ALA A 733 -14.92 19.64 -27.64
C ALA A 733 -14.19 20.35 -26.48
N ALA A 734 -14.69 20.23 -25.24
CA ALA A 734 -14.03 20.78 -24.05
C ALA A 734 -12.75 20.02 -23.67
N ALA A 735 -12.68 18.71 -23.95
CA ALA A 735 -11.52 17.87 -23.67
C ALA A 735 -10.53 17.74 -24.83
N ARG A 736 -10.87 18.19 -26.04
CA ARG A 736 -10.02 18.06 -27.24
C ARG A 736 -8.62 18.66 -27.09
N ARG A 737 -8.46 19.71 -26.26
CA ARG A 737 -7.15 20.33 -25.94
C ARG A 737 -6.34 19.56 -24.88
N HIS A 738 -6.88 18.47 -24.36
CA HIS A 738 -6.39 17.76 -23.17
C HIS A 738 -6.28 16.23 -23.35
N LEU A 739 -6.63 15.72 -24.54
CA LEU A 739 -6.54 14.32 -24.94
C LEU A 739 -5.63 14.21 -26.18
N SER A 740 -4.90 13.11 -26.34
CA SER A 740 -4.22 12.79 -27.61
C SER A 740 -5.22 12.33 -28.68
N ASP A 741 -4.79 12.27 -29.94
CA ASP A 741 -5.65 11.79 -31.04
C ASP A 741 -6.06 10.32 -30.84
N GLU A 742 -5.20 9.49 -30.23
CA GLU A 742 -5.51 8.10 -29.85
C GLU A 742 -6.52 8.04 -28.69
N GLU A 743 -6.40 8.91 -27.70
CA GLU A 743 -7.33 9.02 -26.57
C GLU A 743 -8.72 9.51 -27.03
N ILE A 744 -8.76 10.45 -27.99
CA ILE A 744 -9.99 10.91 -28.67
C ILE A 744 -10.62 9.77 -29.47
N ALA A 745 -9.82 8.99 -30.22
CA ALA A 745 -10.32 7.85 -30.98
C ALA A 745 -10.88 6.75 -30.07
N LEU A 746 -10.21 6.46 -28.94
CA LEU A 746 -10.69 5.53 -27.92
C LEU A 746 -12.02 6.00 -27.32
N TYR A 747 -12.14 7.28 -26.96
CA TYR A 747 -13.39 7.84 -26.43
C TYR A 747 -14.53 7.73 -27.44
N LYS A 748 -14.31 8.12 -28.71
CA LYS A 748 -15.33 8.01 -29.77
C LYS A 748 -15.82 6.57 -29.96
N LEU A 749 -14.89 5.61 -29.95
CA LEU A 749 -15.21 4.18 -30.07
C LEU A 749 -15.99 3.66 -28.85
N LYS A 750 -15.57 4.01 -27.63
CA LYS A 750 -16.25 3.57 -26.40
C LYS A 750 -17.61 4.23 -26.22
N PHE A 751 -17.77 5.48 -26.65
CA PHE A 751 -19.06 6.17 -26.67
C PHE A 751 -20.03 5.51 -27.66
N GLU A 752 -19.54 5.07 -28.85
CA GLU A 752 -20.38 4.31 -29.80
C GLU A 752 -20.70 2.90 -29.30
N GLU A 753 -19.80 2.25 -28.57
CA GLU A 753 -20.04 0.96 -27.90
C GLU A 753 -21.13 1.07 -26.83
N TRP A 754 -20.94 1.96 -25.85
CA TRP A 754 -21.85 2.10 -24.71
C TRP A 754 -23.23 2.62 -25.10
N ARG A 755 -23.37 3.51 -26.10
CA ARG A 755 -24.70 3.94 -26.59
C ARG A 755 -25.45 2.90 -27.41
N THR A 756 -24.79 1.82 -27.85
CA THR A 756 -25.41 0.83 -28.74
C THR A 756 -26.21 -0.18 -27.92
N VAL A 757 -27.54 -0.17 -28.04
CA VAL A 757 -28.45 -1.06 -27.29
C VAL A 757 -28.18 -2.55 -27.56
N ASN A 758 -28.06 -2.93 -28.83
CA ASN A 758 -27.76 -4.32 -29.24
C ASN A 758 -26.27 -4.43 -29.63
N ARG A 759 -25.36 -4.51 -28.65
CA ARG A 759 -23.90 -4.56 -28.89
C ARG A 759 -23.51 -5.87 -29.57
N CYS A 760 -22.83 -5.76 -30.72
CA CYS A 760 -22.24 -6.89 -31.41
C CYS A 760 -20.74 -6.96 -31.08
N TYR A 761 -20.27 -8.12 -30.63
CA TYR A 761 -18.86 -8.37 -30.32
C TYR A 761 -18.31 -9.49 -31.20
N CYS A 762 -17.02 -9.44 -31.51
CA CYS A 762 -16.36 -10.54 -32.21
C CYS A 762 -16.31 -11.80 -31.32
N PRO A 763 -16.73 -12.99 -31.81
CA PRO A 763 -16.73 -14.23 -31.03
C PRO A 763 -15.33 -14.82 -30.81
N VAL A 764 -14.31 -14.32 -31.52
CA VAL A 764 -12.91 -14.73 -31.28
C VAL A 764 -12.44 -14.11 -29.97
N SER A 765 -12.19 -14.94 -28.96
CA SER A 765 -11.85 -14.52 -27.58
C SER A 765 -10.62 -13.60 -27.50
N THR A 766 -9.62 -13.81 -28.35
CA THR A 766 -8.42 -12.94 -28.45
C THR A 766 -8.68 -11.59 -29.14
N CYS A 767 -9.83 -11.43 -29.79
CA CYS A 767 -10.24 -10.20 -30.45
C CYS A 767 -11.29 -9.44 -29.62
N SER A 768 -12.41 -10.09 -29.30
CA SER A 768 -13.55 -9.58 -28.52
C SER A 768 -13.99 -8.14 -28.85
N GLY A 769 -13.69 -7.65 -30.05
CA GLY A 769 -13.88 -6.26 -30.42
C GLY A 769 -15.34 -5.94 -30.70
N PHE A 770 -15.82 -4.81 -30.18
CA PHE A 770 -17.10 -4.23 -30.56
C PHE A 770 -17.16 -3.96 -32.07
N ILE A 771 -18.31 -4.28 -32.68
CA ILE A 771 -18.61 -4.13 -34.10
C ILE A 771 -19.78 -3.15 -34.22
N ALA A 772 -19.50 -1.96 -34.72
CA ALA A 772 -20.48 -0.88 -34.80
C ALA A 772 -21.67 -1.22 -35.73
N PRO A 773 -22.92 -0.87 -35.37
CA PRO A 773 -24.09 -1.07 -36.23
C PRO A 773 -23.97 -0.42 -37.60
N SER A 774 -23.28 0.72 -37.68
CA SER A 774 -22.93 1.45 -38.90
C SER A 774 -22.14 0.59 -39.89
N TYR A 775 -21.14 -0.15 -39.40
CA TYR A 775 -20.36 -1.10 -40.19
C TYR A 775 -21.19 -2.28 -40.67
N ILE A 776 -22.05 -2.85 -39.80
CA ILE A 776 -22.96 -3.96 -40.15
C ILE A 776 -23.91 -3.53 -41.29
N GLN A 777 -24.52 -2.34 -41.19
CA GLN A 777 -25.38 -1.79 -42.24
C GLN A 777 -24.62 -1.51 -43.55
N GLN A 778 -23.35 -1.10 -43.48
CA GLN A 778 -22.54 -0.87 -44.68
C GLN A 778 -22.20 -2.18 -45.39
N GLN A 779 -21.83 -3.24 -44.65
CA GLN A 779 -21.61 -4.57 -45.22
C GLN A 779 -22.90 -5.13 -45.85
N TRP A 780 -24.05 -4.94 -45.20
CA TRP A 780 -25.36 -5.30 -45.76
C TRP A 780 -25.66 -4.55 -47.07
N LYS A 781 -25.44 -3.23 -47.13
CA LYS A 781 -25.66 -2.44 -48.36
C LYS A 781 -24.76 -2.90 -49.50
N ASN A 782 -23.48 -3.18 -49.22
CA ASN A 782 -22.53 -3.71 -50.19
C ASN A 782 -22.95 -5.09 -50.72
N LEU A 783 -23.48 -5.95 -49.84
CA LEU A 783 -24.00 -7.27 -50.19
C LEU A 783 -25.25 -7.19 -51.09
N VAL A 784 -26.24 -6.38 -50.71
CA VAL A 784 -27.50 -6.25 -51.48
C VAL A 784 -27.25 -5.64 -52.86
N ALA A 785 -26.21 -4.80 -53.00
CA ALA A 785 -25.74 -4.29 -54.28
C ALA A 785 -24.97 -5.33 -55.14
N SER A 786 -24.63 -6.50 -54.58
CA SER A 786 -23.92 -7.55 -55.32
C SER A 786 -24.86 -8.38 -56.19
N SER A 787 -24.43 -8.70 -57.42
CA SER A 787 -25.21 -9.44 -58.41
C SER A 787 -25.50 -10.91 -58.06
N GLY A 788 -24.99 -11.40 -56.92
CA GLY A 788 -25.26 -12.73 -56.36
C GLY A 788 -26.42 -12.79 -55.36
N PHE A 789 -26.79 -11.69 -54.71
CA PHE A 789 -27.71 -11.67 -53.57
C PHE A 789 -29.09 -12.26 -53.88
N TYR A 790 -29.73 -11.79 -54.96
CA TYR A 790 -31.02 -12.32 -55.43
C TYR A 790 -30.96 -13.79 -55.85
N ARG A 791 -29.78 -14.28 -56.27
CA ARG A 791 -29.59 -15.68 -56.69
C ARG A 791 -29.51 -16.62 -55.48
N GLN A 792 -28.94 -16.17 -54.36
CA GLN A 792 -28.96 -16.91 -53.09
C GLN A 792 -30.34 -16.88 -52.41
N LEU A 793 -31.07 -15.75 -52.45
CA LEU A 793 -32.43 -15.70 -51.90
C LEU A 793 -33.35 -16.73 -52.59
N ALA A 794 -33.32 -16.80 -53.92
CA ALA A 794 -34.13 -17.75 -54.70
C ALA A 794 -33.83 -19.22 -54.38
N ALA A 795 -32.58 -19.56 -54.02
CA ALA A 795 -32.18 -20.92 -53.63
C ALA A 795 -32.66 -21.33 -52.23
N SER A 796 -33.04 -20.35 -51.38
CA SER A 796 -33.47 -20.60 -49.98
C SER A 796 -34.96 -20.90 -49.81
N GLY A 797 -35.76 -20.87 -50.89
CA GLY A 797 -37.20 -21.16 -50.86
C GLY A 797 -38.09 -20.09 -50.22
N ALA A 798 -37.53 -18.95 -49.79
CA ALA A 798 -38.29 -17.86 -49.21
C ALA A 798 -39.08 -17.07 -50.28
N THR A 799 -40.41 -17.04 -50.17
CA THR A 799 -41.27 -16.21 -51.02
C THR A 799 -41.21 -14.73 -50.59
N PRO A 800 -41.22 -13.77 -51.54
CA PRO A 800 -41.03 -12.36 -51.24
C PRO A 800 -42.33 -11.71 -50.73
N SER A 801 -42.68 -11.92 -49.46
CA SER A 801 -43.84 -11.27 -48.83
C SER A 801 -43.68 -11.00 -47.33
N LEU A 802 -42.57 -10.36 -46.94
CA LEU A 802 -42.36 -9.67 -45.66
C LEU A 802 -41.25 -8.59 -45.85
N PRO A 803 -41.26 -7.46 -45.14
CA PRO A 803 -40.19 -6.47 -45.26
C PRO A 803 -38.86 -7.05 -44.73
N VAL A 804 -37.86 -7.13 -45.60
CA VAL A 804 -36.55 -7.71 -45.28
C VAL A 804 -35.76 -6.74 -44.40
N SER A 805 -36.03 -6.76 -43.11
CA SER A 805 -35.22 -6.07 -42.10
C SER A 805 -33.80 -6.68 -42.09
N PRO A 806 -32.73 -5.86 -42.02
CA PRO A 806 -31.34 -6.34 -41.96
C PRO A 806 -31.01 -7.16 -40.70
N LEU A 807 -31.96 -7.34 -39.77
CA LEU A 807 -31.83 -8.10 -38.53
C LEU A 807 -32.49 -9.50 -38.56
N TYR A 808 -33.12 -9.89 -39.68
CA TYR A 808 -33.93 -11.13 -39.78
C TYR A 808 -33.33 -12.26 -40.63
N ILE A 809 -32.15 -12.07 -41.20
CA ILE A 809 -31.38 -13.13 -41.86
C ILE A 809 -30.06 -13.30 -41.11
N SER A 810 -29.66 -14.54 -40.83
CA SER A 810 -28.38 -14.90 -40.22
C SER A 810 -27.21 -14.63 -41.18
N PHE A 811 -26.95 -13.35 -41.45
CA PHE A 811 -25.93 -12.94 -42.40
C PHE A 811 -24.55 -12.86 -41.74
N PRO A 812 -23.52 -13.54 -42.28
CA PRO A 812 -22.17 -13.51 -41.74
C PRO A 812 -21.48 -12.16 -41.96
N VAL A 813 -21.29 -11.39 -40.89
CA VAL A 813 -20.47 -10.17 -40.90
C VAL A 813 -19.02 -10.53 -40.60
N LEU A 814 -18.05 -9.97 -41.33
CA LEU A 814 -16.63 -10.15 -41.02
C LEU A 814 -16.17 -9.10 -39.99
N CYS A 815 -15.57 -9.53 -38.89
CA CYS A 815 -15.00 -8.63 -37.88
C CYS A 815 -13.91 -7.74 -38.51
N PRO A 816 -13.97 -6.39 -38.35
CA PRO A 816 -12.99 -5.49 -38.97
C PRO A 816 -11.57 -5.59 -38.38
N LYS A 817 -11.40 -6.22 -37.21
CA LYS A 817 -10.09 -6.38 -36.55
C LYS A 817 -9.37 -7.68 -36.90
N CYS A 818 -10.11 -8.79 -37.03
CA CYS A 818 -9.51 -10.13 -37.19
C CYS A 818 -10.12 -10.95 -38.34
N PHE A 819 -11.02 -10.36 -39.13
CA PHE A 819 -11.68 -10.96 -40.30
C PHE A 819 -12.44 -12.28 -40.02
N ALA A 820 -12.74 -12.58 -38.75
CA ALA A 820 -13.54 -13.73 -38.38
C ALA A 820 -15.03 -13.51 -38.70
N GLN A 821 -15.70 -14.59 -39.04
CA GLN A 821 -17.13 -14.63 -39.35
C GLN A 821 -17.97 -14.48 -38.07
N VAL A 822 -18.97 -13.59 -38.09
CA VAL A 822 -19.85 -13.29 -36.95
C VAL A 822 -21.30 -13.61 -37.32
N SER A 823 -21.93 -14.44 -36.50
CA SER A 823 -23.36 -14.79 -36.57
C SER A 823 -24.12 -14.29 -35.34
N ASP A 824 -25.44 -14.11 -35.45
CA ASP A 824 -26.34 -13.64 -34.37
C ASP A 824 -26.40 -14.59 -33.16
N ILE A 825 -25.94 -15.83 -33.31
CA ILE A 825 -25.66 -16.77 -32.22
C ILE A 825 -24.57 -17.76 -32.66
N ASP A 826 -23.79 -18.24 -31.71
CA ASP A 826 -22.88 -19.38 -31.88
C ASP A 826 -23.69 -20.71 -31.91
N PRO A 827 -23.39 -21.68 -32.81
CA PRO A 827 -24.16 -22.93 -32.89
C PRO A 827 -24.20 -23.75 -31.59
N GLU A 828 -23.14 -23.71 -30.77
CA GLU A 828 -23.11 -24.45 -29.51
C GLU A 828 -23.92 -23.75 -28.42
N LEU A 829 -23.87 -22.41 -28.33
CA LEU A 829 -24.79 -21.63 -27.50
C LEU A 829 -26.25 -21.80 -27.94
N ALA A 830 -26.54 -21.84 -29.24
CA ALA A 830 -27.89 -22.06 -29.76
C ALA A 830 -28.47 -23.40 -29.29
N ARG A 831 -27.68 -24.47 -29.39
CA ARG A 831 -28.01 -25.82 -28.89
C ARG A 831 -28.21 -25.83 -27.37
N THR A 832 -27.36 -25.11 -26.63
CA THR A 832 -27.50 -25.00 -25.16
C THR A 832 -28.77 -24.26 -24.75
N LEU A 833 -29.14 -23.17 -25.42
CA LEU A 833 -30.40 -22.47 -25.15
C LEU A 833 -31.62 -23.34 -25.47
N GLU A 834 -31.58 -24.10 -26.56
CA GLU A 834 -32.64 -25.04 -26.94
C GLU A 834 -32.80 -26.16 -25.90
N ASN A 835 -31.70 -26.79 -25.47
CA ASN A 835 -31.69 -27.82 -24.43
C ASN A 835 -32.24 -27.32 -23.07
N LEU A 836 -32.01 -26.05 -22.73
CA LEU A 836 -32.48 -25.44 -21.47
C LEU A 836 -33.92 -24.87 -21.56
N GLY A 837 -34.57 -24.97 -22.73
CA GLY A 837 -35.90 -24.39 -22.96
C GLY A 837 -35.91 -22.86 -22.97
N ILE A 838 -34.77 -22.22 -23.22
CA ILE A 838 -34.59 -20.77 -23.17
C ILE A 838 -34.76 -20.18 -24.58
N LYS A 839 -35.56 -19.12 -24.69
CA LYS A 839 -35.77 -18.39 -25.96
C LYS A 839 -35.18 -16.99 -25.86
N ARG A 840 -34.80 -16.42 -27.00
CA ARG A 840 -34.30 -15.04 -27.07
C ARG A 840 -35.40 -14.07 -27.47
N CYS A 841 -35.47 -12.93 -26.79
CA CYS A 841 -36.43 -11.87 -27.12
C CYS A 841 -36.31 -11.47 -28.60
N PRO A 842 -37.43 -11.36 -29.36
CA PRO A 842 -37.39 -10.93 -30.77
C PRO A 842 -36.78 -9.53 -31.00
N LYS A 843 -36.85 -8.63 -30.01
CA LYS A 843 -36.40 -7.22 -30.11
C LYS A 843 -34.94 -7.01 -29.64
N CYS A 844 -34.58 -7.49 -28.45
CA CYS A 844 -33.26 -7.25 -27.84
C CYS A 844 -32.39 -8.50 -27.67
N ARG A 845 -32.81 -9.66 -28.17
CA ARG A 845 -32.11 -10.97 -28.04
C ARG A 845 -31.81 -11.46 -26.62
N ALA A 846 -32.21 -10.75 -25.57
CA ALA A 846 -32.06 -11.19 -24.18
C ALA A 846 -32.65 -12.60 -23.98
N ALA A 847 -31.94 -13.43 -23.22
CA ALA A 847 -32.38 -14.77 -22.85
C ALA A 847 -33.59 -14.68 -21.90
N VAL A 848 -34.66 -15.39 -22.24
CA VAL A 848 -35.91 -15.48 -21.48
C VAL A 848 -36.22 -16.96 -21.31
N ARG A 849 -36.42 -17.41 -20.07
CA ARG A 849 -36.92 -18.76 -19.75
C ARG A 849 -38.35 -18.61 -19.24
N ARG A 850 -39.31 -19.35 -19.79
CA ARG A 850 -40.66 -19.44 -19.21
C ARG A 850 -40.64 -20.55 -18.16
N MET A 851 -40.97 -20.21 -16.91
CA MET A 851 -41.09 -21.17 -15.82
C MET A 851 -42.50 -21.78 -15.80
N PHE A 852 -43.53 -20.93 -15.69
CA PHE A 852 -44.95 -21.29 -15.71
C PHE A 852 -45.77 -20.17 -16.37
N GLY A 853 -47.08 -20.40 -16.56
CA GLY A 853 -48.04 -19.36 -16.99
C GLY A 853 -48.20 -19.14 -18.50
N CYS A 854 -48.89 -18.04 -18.81
CA CYS A 854 -49.44 -17.70 -20.14
C CYS A 854 -48.39 -17.65 -21.26
N ARG A 855 -48.86 -17.71 -22.52
CA ARG A 855 -48.02 -17.49 -23.71
C ARG A 855 -47.56 -16.05 -23.91
N HIS A 856 -48.10 -15.07 -23.20
CA HIS A 856 -47.69 -13.67 -23.30
C HIS A 856 -46.38 -13.43 -22.54
N MET A 857 -45.37 -12.89 -23.22
CA MET A 857 -44.07 -12.54 -22.65
C MET A 857 -43.77 -11.07 -22.88
N GLN A 858 -43.55 -10.33 -21.78
CA GLN A 858 -42.99 -8.98 -21.79
C GLN A 858 -41.50 -9.07 -21.45
N CYS A 859 -40.65 -8.40 -22.23
CA CYS A 859 -39.21 -8.32 -22.00
C CYS A 859 -38.83 -6.94 -21.44
N ARG A 860 -37.70 -6.85 -20.71
CA ARG A 860 -37.15 -5.61 -20.15
C ARG A 860 -36.95 -4.48 -21.18
N CYS A 861 -36.85 -4.79 -22.48
CA CYS A 861 -36.80 -3.82 -23.58
C CYS A 861 -38.19 -3.31 -24.07
N GLY A 862 -39.26 -3.57 -23.30
CA GLY A 862 -40.65 -3.25 -23.64
C GLY A 862 -41.29 -4.15 -24.70
N ALA A 863 -40.61 -5.18 -25.21
CA ALA A 863 -41.17 -6.05 -26.23
C ALA A 863 -42.22 -7.02 -25.65
N GLN A 864 -43.44 -6.98 -26.17
CA GLN A 864 -44.51 -7.93 -25.87
C GLN A 864 -44.68 -8.94 -27.03
N TRP A 865 -44.52 -10.23 -26.73
CA TRP A 865 -44.47 -11.30 -27.74
C TRP A 865 -45.05 -12.62 -27.24
N CYS A 866 -45.42 -13.51 -28.17
CA CYS A 866 -45.94 -14.84 -27.85
C CYS A 866 -44.80 -15.86 -27.73
N TRP A 867 -44.64 -16.48 -26.55
CA TRP A 867 -43.61 -17.47 -26.24
C TRP A 867 -43.49 -18.58 -27.30
N TYR A 868 -44.62 -19.09 -27.80
CA TYR A 868 -44.63 -20.23 -28.72
C TYR A 868 -44.19 -19.90 -30.15
N CYS A 869 -44.61 -18.75 -30.71
CA CYS A 869 -44.36 -18.40 -32.12
C CYS A 869 -43.41 -17.22 -32.34
N CYS A 870 -42.92 -16.58 -31.27
CA CYS A 870 -42.00 -15.44 -31.30
C CYS A 870 -42.49 -14.20 -32.08
N ARG A 871 -43.80 -14.12 -32.38
CA ARG A 871 -44.45 -12.94 -32.99
C ARG A 871 -44.89 -11.96 -31.90
N ALA A 872 -45.06 -10.69 -32.27
CA ALA A 872 -45.68 -9.67 -31.42
C ALA A 872 -47.01 -10.18 -30.82
N ILE A 873 -47.28 -9.87 -29.55
CA ILE A 873 -48.44 -10.46 -28.87
C ILE A 873 -49.75 -10.10 -29.55
N GLU A 874 -49.89 -8.86 -30.02
CA GLU A 874 -50.98 -8.33 -30.83
C GLU A 874 -51.36 -9.25 -32.00
N VAL A 875 -50.36 -9.60 -32.82
CA VAL A 875 -50.52 -10.49 -33.99
C VAL A 875 -50.97 -11.89 -33.56
N CYS A 876 -50.54 -12.36 -32.39
CA CYS A 876 -50.91 -13.69 -31.89
C CYS A 876 -52.20 -13.70 -31.06
N LYS A 877 -52.68 -12.55 -30.56
CA LYS A 877 -54.04 -12.37 -30.03
C LYS A 877 -55.04 -12.41 -31.18
N ALA A 878 -54.76 -11.68 -32.27
CA ALA A 878 -55.62 -11.64 -33.46
C ALA A 878 -55.70 -12.99 -34.20
N ASN A 879 -54.61 -13.78 -34.24
CA ASN A 879 -54.65 -15.16 -34.72
C ASN A 879 -53.69 -16.05 -33.93
N ILE A 880 -54.26 -16.89 -33.06
CA ILE A 880 -53.53 -17.77 -32.17
C ILE A 880 -52.68 -18.77 -32.98
N CYS A 881 -51.40 -18.93 -32.63
CA CYS A 881 -50.54 -19.90 -33.31
C CYS A 881 -50.91 -21.34 -32.92
N ALA A 882 -50.68 -22.33 -33.80
CA ALA A 882 -51.09 -23.72 -33.56
C ALA A 882 -50.56 -24.30 -32.23
N LYS A 883 -49.28 -24.02 -31.88
CA LYS A 883 -48.68 -24.41 -30.60
C LYS A 883 -49.26 -23.66 -29.38
N GLY A 884 -49.77 -22.45 -29.59
CA GLY A 884 -50.49 -21.69 -28.57
C GLY A 884 -51.91 -22.20 -28.36
N ARG A 885 -52.59 -22.64 -29.43
CA ARG A 885 -53.90 -23.31 -29.34
C ARG A 885 -53.82 -24.63 -28.58
N ALA A 886 -52.80 -25.46 -28.84
CA ALA A 886 -52.62 -26.72 -28.11
C ALA A 886 -52.47 -26.49 -26.59
N ALA A 887 -51.63 -25.53 -26.19
CA ALA A 887 -51.43 -25.19 -24.77
C ALA A 887 -52.60 -24.43 -24.12
N GLU A 888 -53.61 -23.99 -24.89
CA GLU A 888 -54.87 -23.44 -24.39
C GLU A 888 -56.00 -24.49 -24.42
N ILE A 889 -55.70 -25.74 -24.85
CA ILE A 889 -56.61 -26.89 -24.80
C ILE A 889 -56.32 -27.74 -23.56
N ASP A 890 -55.04 -28.05 -23.23
CA ASP A 890 -54.67 -28.82 -22.02
C ASP A 890 -55.33 -28.25 -20.74
N VAL A 891 -55.24 -26.93 -20.54
CA VAL A 891 -55.81 -26.20 -19.38
C VAL A 891 -57.35 -26.30 -19.29
N ARG A 892 -58.01 -26.78 -20.35
CA ARG A 892 -59.46 -26.90 -20.44
C ARG A 892 -59.98 -28.31 -20.24
N ASP A 893 -59.14 -29.32 -20.43
CA ASP A 893 -59.47 -30.71 -20.16
C ASP A 893 -59.13 -31.05 -18.68
N ASP A 894 -58.04 -30.50 -18.12
CA ASP A 894 -57.70 -30.63 -16.68
C ASP A 894 -58.81 -30.11 -15.75
N ILE A 895 -59.55 -29.07 -16.16
CA ILE A 895 -60.69 -28.50 -15.40
C ILE A 895 -62.01 -29.24 -15.68
N ALA A 896 -62.06 -30.10 -16.70
CA ALA A 896 -63.26 -30.85 -17.08
C ALA A 896 -63.37 -32.21 -16.39
N GLU A 897 -62.26 -32.84 -16.00
CA GLU A 897 -62.29 -34.11 -15.24
C GLU A 897 -62.52 -33.91 -13.73
N GLU A 898 -62.02 -32.84 -13.09
CA GLU A 898 -62.24 -32.61 -11.64
C GLU A 898 -63.66 -32.13 -11.28
N VAL A 899 -64.47 -31.66 -12.23
CA VAL A 899 -65.83 -31.13 -11.96
C VAL A 899 -66.92 -32.19 -12.21
N ALA A 900 -66.58 -33.38 -12.74
CA ALA A 900 -67.53 -34.41 -13.15
C ALA A 900 -67.79 -35.52 -12.11
N THR A 901 -67.09 -35.53 -10.96
CA THR A 901 -67.07 -36.67 -10.02
C THR A 901 -67.45 -36.33 -8.57
N GLN A 902 -67.99 -35.14 -8.28
CA GLN A 902 -68.39 -34.73 -6.90
C GLN A 902 -69.90 -34.47 -6.70
N ILE A 903 -70.78 -35.10 -7.48
CA ILE A 903 -72.21 -35.25 -7.13
C ILE A 903 -72.74 -36.61 -7.58
N ASP A 904 -72.48 -37.66 -6.81
CA ASP A 904 -73.52 -38.53 -6.20
C ASP A 904 -72.86 -39.65 -5.38
N GLU A 905 -73.53 -40.03 -4.28
CA GLU A 905 -73.53 -41.35 -3.60
C GLU A 905 -72.14 -42.00 -3.25
N GLY A 906 -71.86 -42.48 -2.04
CA GLY A 906 -72.73 -43.02 -1.01
C GLY A 906 -72.31 -44.47 -0.70
N GLU A 907 -71.94 -44.74 0.56
CA GLU A 907 -71.78 -46.07 1.19
C GLU A 907 -70.65 -47.05 0.73
N ALA A 908 -69.83 -47.43 1.72
CA ALA A 908 -69.44 -48.81 2.09
C ALA A 908 -68.53 -49.69 1.20
N GLY A 909 -67.96 -50.71 1.86
CA GLY A 909 -67.10 -51.78 1.29
C GLY A 909 -65.61 -51.48 1.50
N GLU A 910 -64.87 -52.23 2.32
CA GLU A 910 -64.38 -53.60 2.06
C GLU A 910 -63.42 -53.63 0.87
N GLU A 911 -62.30 -54.34 0.84
CA GLU A 911 -61.41 -55.12 1.74
C GLU A 911 -60.40 -55.76 0.73
N GLU A 912 -59.32 -56.40 1.18
CA GLU A 912 -58.46 -57.28 0.35
C GLU A 912 -57.64 -56.62 -0.83
N ASP A 913 -56.43 -57.05 -1.18
CA ASP A 913 -55.41 -57.83 -0.46
C ASP A 913 -54.04 -57.74 -1.17
N GLU A 914 -52.98 -58.07 -0.43
CA GLU A 914 -51.79 -58.85 -0.85
C GLU A 914 -50.88 -58.36 -2.03
N GLU A 915 -49.57 -58.63 -2.08
CA GLU A 915 -48.72 -59.58 -1.33
C GLU A 915 -47.24 -59.09 -1.36
N GLU A 916 -46.52 -59.26 -0.23
CA GLU A 916 -45.17 -59.90 -0.09
C GLU A 916 -43.94 -59.35 -0.89
N ASP A 917 -42.68 -59.29 -0.40
CA ASP A 917 -41.90 -59.97 0.67
C ASP A 917 -40.67 -59.06 1.06
N GLU A 918 -39.82 -59.25 2.09
CA GLU A 918 -39.52 -60.32 3.08
C GLU A 918 -38.76 -59.70 4.30
N ASP A 919 -38.88 -60.32 5.49
CA ASP A 919 -37.98 -60.42 6.68
C ASP A 919 -37.38 -59.15 7.37
N GLU A 920 -37.59 -58.85 8.68
CA GLU A 920 -37.57 -59.56 9.99
C GLU A 920 -36.26 -59.40 10.81
N ASP A 921 -36.34 -58.78 12.00
CA ASP A 921 -35.90 -59.35 13.30
C ASP A 921 -35.96 -58.35 14.51
N ALA A 922 -36.74 -58.73 15.54
CA ALA A 922 -36.66 -58.52 17.01
C ALA A 922 -35.78 -57.41 17.68
N GLU A 923 -36.08 -56.84 18.86
CA GLU A 923 -37.18 -56.90 19.87
C GLU A 923 -36.95 -55.71 20.87
N GLY A 924 -37.97 -55.16 21.57
CA GLY A 924 -37.71 -54.08 22.57
C GLY A 924 -38.88 -53.31 23.22
N ASP A 925 -39.76 -54.03 23.92
CA ASP A 925 -40.72 -53.66 25.00
C ASP A 925 -41.02 -52.21 25.49
N THR A 926 -42.33 -52.00 25.77
CA THR A 926 -43.00 -51.17 26.82
C THR A 926 -42.86 -49.63 26.92
N ASP A 927 -44.02 -48.97 26.71
CA ASP A 927 -44.83 -48.18 27.68
C ASP A 927 -44.25 -47.12 28.65
N ASP A 928 -45.17 -46.17 28.94
CA ASP A 928 -45.33 -45.30 30.10
C ASP A 928 -44.76 -43.84 30.16
N GLU A 929 -45.74 -42.95 30.43
CA GLU A 929 -45.74 -41.70 31.21
C GLU A 929 -44.78 -40.52 30.93
N ASP A 930 -45.39 -39.37 30.58
CA ASP A 930 -45.17 -38.05 31.21
C ASP A 930 -46.28 -37.12 30.69
N TYR A 931 -47.28 -36.66 31.46
CA TYR A 931 -47.44 -36.22 32.85
C TYR A 931 -46.99 -34.76 33.19
N TRP A 932 -47.88 -33.83 32.83
CA TRP A 932 -48.27 -32.62 33.60
C TRP A 932 -47.37 -31.36 33.69
N ASP A 933 -47.90 -30.31 33.06
CA ASP A 933 -48.55 -29.16 33.74
C ASP A 933 -47.69 -28.11 34.47
N ARG A 934 -47.90 -26.82 34.11
CA ARG A 934 -48.45 -25.85 35.07
C ARG A 934 -48.84 -24.49 34.50
N TYR A 935 -50.09 -24.11 34.81
CA TYR A 935 -50.68 -22.75 34.84
C TYR A 935 -50.61 -21.91 33.53
N GLY A 936 -51.68 -21.24 33.08
CA GLY A 936 -52.94 -20.95 33.77
C GLY A 936 -53.29 -19.46 33.67
N GLY A 937 -53.62 -18.98 32.47
CA GLY A 937 -54.07 -17.61 32.22
C GLY A 937 -55.59 -17.56 32.00
N TRP A 938 -56.31 -16.77 32.79
CA TRP A 938 -57.77 -16.67 32.74
C TRP A 938 -58.25 -15.48 31.89
N ARG A 939 -59.17 -15.78 30.96
CA ARG A 939 -60.38 -15.01 30.57
C ARG A 939 -60.32 -13.67 29.80
N SER A 940 -60.94 -13.74 28.60
CA SER A 940 -61.99 -12.87 28.01
C SER A 940 -61.74 -11.38 27.69
N ASP A 941 -61.73 -11.04 26.38
CA ASP A 941 -62.78 -10.34 25.59
C ASP A 941 -63.87 -9.50 26.32
N PRO A 942 -64.50 -8.47 25.67
CA PRO A 942 -64.21 -7.81 24.38
C PRO A 942 -64.40 -6.24 24.35
N ASP A 943 -64.24 -5.65 23.16
CA ASP A 943 -65.02 -4.56 22.51
C ASP A 943 -65.18 -3.09 23.00
N GLU A 944 -65.37 -2.25 21.96
CA GLU A 944 -66.20 -1.02 21.80
C GLU A 944 -65.88 0.37 22.41
N SER A 945 -65.69 1.33 21.46
CA SER A 945 -66.40 2.64 21.32
C SER A 945 -65.96 3.94 22.06
N ASP A 946 -65.82 4.99 21.22
CA ASP A 946 -66.29 6.39 21.30
C ASP A 946 -65.78 7.46 22.31
N TYR A 947 -66.04 8.72 21.89
CA TYR A 947 -65.87 10.05 22.53
C TYR A 947 -64.44 10.67 22.44
N GLU A 948 -64.24 11.78 21.71
CA GLU A 948 -64.56 13.20 22.04
C GLU A 948 -63.72 13.74 23.22
N GLN A 949 -63.15 14.97 23.24
CA GLN A 949 -63.09 16.10 22.30
C GLN A 949 -61.86 17.01 22.66
N ASP A 950 -61.81 18.23 22.12
CA ASP A 950 -60.90 19.37 22.40
C ASP A 950 -59.56 19.47 21.63
N ASP A 951 -59.07 20.64 21.20
CA ASP A 951 -59.58 21.93 20.63
C ASP A 951 -58.34 22.86 20.42
N GLN A 952 -58.49 23.96 19.68
CA GLN A 952 -57.63 25.17 19.63
C GLN A 952 -56.45 25.24 18.63
N THR A 953 -56.85 25.51 17.38
CA THR A 953 -56.61 26.79 16.65
C THR A 953 -55.21 27.41 16.55
N ALA A 954 -54.81 27.75 15.30
CA ALA A 954 -54.42 29.12 14.90
C ALA A 954 -54.17 29.26 13.37
N TYR A 955 -55.10 29.94 12.66
CA TYR A 955 -54.92 30.99 11.62
C TYR A 955 -53.91 30.80 10.44
N GLU A 956 -54.12 31.21 9.18
CA GLU A 956 -55.19 31.97 8.46
C GLU A 956 -55.00 31.80 6.92
N ASP A 957 -56.12 31.67 6.18
CA ASP A 957 -56.54 32.44 4.96
C ASP A 957 -55.75 32.35 3.61
N GLU A 958 -56.35 32.53 2.41
CA GLU A 958 -57.72 32.89 1.95
C GLU A 958 -57.94 32.48 0.45
N ASP A 959 -59.21 32.22 0.06
CA ASP A 959 -59.94 32.49 -1.21
C ASP A 959 -59.48 31.97 -2.62
N ASP A 960 -60.31 31.27 -3.44
CA ASP A 960 -61.61 31.59 -4.14
C ASP A 960 -61.42 32.23 -5.56
N GLU A 961 -62.25 32.09 -6.61
CA GLU A 961 -63.48 31.30 -6.88
C GLU A 961 -63.74 31.20 -8.44
N ASN A 962 -64.49 30.17 -8.87
CA ASN A 962 -65.57 30.16 -9.90
C ASN A 962 -65.45 30.42 -11.46
N GLN A 963 -66.21 29.54 -12.16
CA GLN A 963 -67.14 29.75 -13.30
C GLN A 963 -66.75 29.65 -14.81
N ALA A 964 -67.54 28.83 -15.52
CA ALA A 964 -67.75 28.76 -16.98
C ALA A 964 -69.18 29.25 -17.34
N PRO A 965 -69.52 29.51 -18.64
CA PRO A 965 -70.45 28.58 -19.32
C PRO A 965 -70.41 28.50 -20.89
N GLU A 966 -71.09 27.47 -21.40
CA GLU A 966 -71.82 27.20 -22.69
C GLU A 966 -71.91 28.20 -23.88
N MET A 967 -72.38 27.88 -25.11
CA MET A 967 -72.44 26.68 -26.02
C MET A 967 -73.42 26.99 -27.20
N SER A 968 -73.08 26.76 -28.50
CA SER A 968 -74.08 26.31 -29.55
C SER A 968 -73.55 26.07 -31.00
N LEU A 969 -73.83 24.85 -31.49
CA LEU A 969 -73.96 24.28 -32.87
C LEU A 969 -73.83 25.13 -34.17
N ALA A 970 -73.14 24.56 -35.19
CA ALA A 970 -73.80 23.93 -36.38
C ALA A 970 -72.84 23.18 -37.37
N ARG A 971 -73.17 21.91 -37.70
CA ARG A 971 -72.91 21.05 -38.91
C ARG A 971 -71.90 21.53 -40.01
N ALA A 972 -71.11 20.69 -40.69
CA ALA A 972 -70.94 19.21 -40.77
C ALA A 972 -69.83 18.87 -41.82
N VAL A 973 -69.26 17.67 -42.04
CA VAL A 973 -69.08 16.35 -41.35
C VAL A 973 -68.10 15.50 -42.21
N GLN A 974 -67.05 14.88 -41.65
CA GLN A 974 -66.49 13.58 -42.09
C GLN A 974 -65.42 13.00 -41.11
N HIS A 975 -65.55 11.71 -40.78
CA HIS A 975 -64.54 10.75 -40.24
C HIS A 975 -63.81 10.96 -38.88
N SER A 976 -64.53 10.58 -37.80
CA SER A 976 -64.18 9.50 -36.84
C SER A 976 -62.86 9.45 -36.02
N HIS A 977 -63.06 9.54 -34.68
CA HIS A 977 -62.45 8.78 -33.56
C HIS A 977 -61.23 9.30 -32.74
N PHE A 978 -61.56 9.67 -31.48
CA PHE A 978 -60.83 9.56 -30.20
C PHE A 978 -59.45 10.20 -29.98
N ALA A 979 -59.45 11.27 -29.19
CA ALA A 979 -58.44 11.61 -28.17
C ALA A 979 -59.01 11.17 -26.78
N ALA A 980 -58.21 10.64 -25.84
CA ALA A 980 -57.48 11.36 -24.76
C ALA A 980 -58.38 12.33 -23.96
N GLU A 981 -58.35 12.38 -22.62
CA GLU A 981 -57.17 12.40 -21.73
C GLU A 981 -57.34 11.66 -20.38
N ALA A 982 -56.32 11.79 -19.51
CA ALA A 982 -56.29 11.51 -18.07
C ALA A 982 -56.31 10.03 -17.64
N GLY A 983 -55.12 9.41 -17.65
CA GLY A 983 -54.86 8.21 -16.89
C GLY A 983 -54.77 8.53 -15.39
N SER A 984 -55.52 7.79 -14.58
CA SER A 984 -55.22 7.57 -13.17
C SER A 984 -53.85 6.91 -13.01
N ASP A 985 -53.18 7.11 -11.87
CA ASP A 985 -52.05 6.30 -11.48
C ASP A 985 -52.43 4.82 -11.57
N VAL A 986 -51.70 4.07 -12.40
CA VAL A 986 -51.78 2.61 -12.40
C VAL A 986 -50.79 2.13 -11.36
N ASP A 987 -51.33 1.82 -10.19
CA ASP A 987 -50.67 1.03 -9.17
C ASP A 987 -50.03 -0.23 -9.80
N LEU A 988 -48.72 -0.37 -9.63
CA LEU A 988 -47.93 -1.51 -10.11
C LEU A 988 -47.46 -2.43 -8.98
N ASP A 989 -47.90 -2.18 -7.73
CA ASP A 989 -47.62 -3.04 -6.59
C ASP A 989 -48.56 -4.25 -6.59
N ALA A 990 -48.28 -5.21 -7.47
CA ALA A 990 -48.78 -6.57 -7.34
C ALA A 990 -48.11 -7.27 -6.13
N ARG A 991 -48.48 -6.84 -4.91
CA ARG A 991 -48.09 -7.47 -3.65
C ARG A 991 -48.69 -8.87 -3.53
N SER A 992 -47.89 -9.87 -3.87
CA SER A 992 -48.04 -11.23 -3.33
C SER A 992 -46.68 -11.94 -3.29
N ASP A 993 -46.27 -12.31 -2.07
CA ASP A 993 -45.42 -13.44 -1.71
C ASP A 993 -43.95 -13.48 -2.17
N TRP A 994 -43.11 -12.53 -1.68
CA TRP A 994 -41.64 -12.69 -1.68
C TRP A 994 -40.90 -12.21 -0.40
N GLU A 995 -41.59 -11.94 0.71
CA GLU A 995 -40.96 -11.36 1.92
C GLU A 995 -40.09 -12.32 2.78
N GLU A 996 -40.02 -13.62 2.48
CA GLU A 996 -39.26 -14.61 3.30
C GLU A 996 -37.96 -15.16 2.68
N ASN A 997 -37.48 -14.66 1.54
CA ASN A 997 -36.18 -15.07 0.99
C ASN A 997 -35.09 -14.00 1.22
N SER A 998 -34.01 -14.39 1.90
CA SER A 998 -32.91 -13.51 2.35
C SER A 998 -31.95 -13.01 1.26
N ASP A 999 -32.30 -13.13 -0.02
CA ASP A 999 -31.42 -12.84 -1.14
C ASP A 999 -31.52 -11.36 -1.57
N PHE A 1000 -30.58 -10.55 -1.07
CA PHE A 1000 -30.47 -9.14 -1.43
C PHE A 1000 -29.88 -8.96 -2.83
N PHE A 1001 -30.73 -8.79 -3.85
CA PHE A 1001 -30.33 -8.54 -5.25
C PHE A 1001 -29.87 -7.09 -5.54
N GLY A 1002 -29.64 -6.27 -4.50
CA GLY A 1002 -29.33 -4.85 -4.60
C GLY A 1002 -30.58 -3.97 -4.48
N THR A 1003 -30.36 -2.67 -4.27
CA THR A 1003 -31.45 -1.67 -4.32
C THR A 1003 -31.95 -1.50 -5.75
N GLU A 1004 -33.27 -1.45 -5.94
CA GLU A 1004 -33.86 -1.10 -7.23
C GLU A 1004 -33.36 0.28 -7.70
N PRO A 1005 -33.16 0.48 -9.03
CA PRO A 1005 -32.76 1.78 -9.54
C PRO A 1005 -33.85 2.81 -9.30
N ASP A 1006 -33.51 3.93 -8.66
CA ASP A 1006 -34.47 5.04 -8.58
C ASP A 1006 -34.80 5.55 -10.00
N GLY A 1007 -36.09 5.77 -10.25
CA GLY A 1007 -36.58 6.25 -11.54
C GLY A 1007 -36.21 7.71 -11.85
N SER A 1008 -35.43 8.40 -10.99
CA SER A 1008 -35.04 9.80 -11.21
C SER A 1008 -33.89 9.94 -12.22
N ARG A 1009 -33.23 8.82 -12.55
CA ARG A 1009 -32.00 8.79 -13.35
C ARG A 1009 -32.26 8.72 -14.86
N LEU A 1010 -32.49 9.88 -15.48
CA LEU A 1010 -32.53 10.03 -16.94
C LEU A 1010 -31.13 9.87 -17.59
N ASP A 1011 -30.83 8.65 -18.02
CA ASP A 1011 -29.72 8.31 -18.90
C ASP A 1011 -29.89 8.99 -20.28
N PRO A 1012 -28.84 9.55 -20.91
CA PRO A 1012 -28.97 10.17 -22.23
C PRO A 1012 -29.27 9.19 -23.36
N PHE A 1013 -29.01 7.89 -23.17
CA PHE A 1013 -29.25 6.81 -24.13
C PHE A 1013 -30.67 6.23 -23.99
N ASP A 1014 -31.28 6.28 -22.79
CA ASP A 1014 -32.70 5.97 -22.55
C ASP A 1014 -33.60 7.22 -22.51
N CYS A 1015 -33.09 8.38 -22.94
CA CYS A 1015 -33.82 9.64 -22.95
C CYS A 1015 -34.90 9.66 -24.04
N ASN A 1016 -36.14 10.04 -23.68
CA ASN A 1016 -37.10 10.51 -24.67
C ASN A 1016 -36.62 11.87 -25.23
N HIS A 1017 -36.05 11.86 -26.44
CA HIS A 1017 -35.28 12.99 -26.98
C HIS A 1017 -36.15 14.08 -27.65
N ASP A 1018 -36.34 15.23 -26.99
CA ASP A 1018 -36.83 16.47 -27.65
C ASP A 1018 -35.65 17.30 -28.20
N PHE A 1019 -35.37 17.19 -29.50
CA PHE A 1019 -34.28 17.94 -30.16
C PHE A 1019 -34.73 19.31 -30.67
N ALA A 1020 -34.26 20.37 -30.00
CA ALA A 1020 -34.38 21.75 -30.46
C ALA A 1020 -33.20 22.15 -31.37
N MET A 1021 -33.48 23.00 -32.36
CA MET A 1021 -32.43 23.66 -33.15
C MET A 1021 -31.83 24.81 -32.33
N ILE A 1022 -30.50 24.86 -32.24
CA ILE A 1022 -29.78 26.02 -31.70
C ILE A 1022 -29.67 27.07 -32.79
N ILE A 1023 -29.86 28.36 -32.47
CA ILE A 1023 -29.88 29.45 -33.48
C ILE A 1023 -28.83 30.53 -33.18
N ASP A 1024 -28.55 30.82 -31.92
CA ASP A 1024 -27.52 31.75 -31.46
C ASP A 1024 -26.30 31.06 -30.82
N LYS A 1025 -25.14 31.72 -30.89
CA LYS A 1025 -23.92 31.31 -30.18
C LYS A 1025 -24.02 31.48 -28.65
N SER A 1026 -24.95 32.28 -28.14
CA SER A 1026 -25.21 32.41 -26.69
C SER A 1026 -25.92 31.19 -26.09
N GLU A 1027 -26.51 30.33 -26.90
CA GLU A 1027 -27.20 29.11 -26.46
C GLU A 1027 -26.25 27.92 -26.21
N VAL A 1028 -24.93 28.08 -26.45
CA VAL A 1028 -23.91 27.07 -26.14
C VAL A 1028 -22.99 27.47 -24.98
N GLU A 1029 -22.55 26.47 -24.23
CA GLU A 1029 -21.65 26.60 -23.07
C GLU A 1029 -20.37 27.39 -23.38
N ASN A 1030 -19.83 27.26 -24.60
CA ASN A 1030 -18.73 28.08 -25.09
C ASN A 1030 -18.75 28.14 -26.63
N SER A 1031 -18.81 29.35 -27.19
CA SER A 1031 -18.88 29.60 -28.64
C SER A 1031 -17.55 29.39 -29.40
N GLU A 1032 -16.43 29.20 -28.71
CA GLU A 1032 -15.10 28.91 -29.30
C GLU A 1032 -14.82 27.41 -29.48
N TYR A 1033 -15.69 26.53 -28.99
CA TYR A 1033 -15.49 25.08 -29.06
C TYR A 1033 -15.81 24.53 -30.46
N GLU A 1034 -14.95 23.63 -30.95
CA GLU A 1034 -15.22 22.82 -32.15
C GLU A 1034 -16.15 21.65 -31.78
N TYR A 1035 -17.46 21.91 -31.77
CA TYR A 1035 -18.47 20.87 -31.52
C TYR A 1035 -18.49 19.83 -32.64
N GLU A 1036 -18.72 18.57 -32.25
CA GLU A 1036 -18.93 17.44 -33.14
C GLU A 1036 -20.27 16.77 -32.81
N CYS A 1037 -20.90 16.15 -33.81
CA CYS A 1037 -22.10 15.34 -33.65
C CYS A 1037 -21.79 14.07 -32.84
N GLU A 1038 -22.51 13.85 -31.75
CA GLU A 1038 -22.35 12.72 -30.83
C GLU A 1038 -22.88 11.38 -31.42
N ASN A 1039 -23.23 11.35 -32.71
CA ASN A 1039 -23.63 10.14 -33.46
C ASN A 1039 -22.66 9.80 -34.60
N CYS A 1040 -22.17 10.79 -35.36
CA CYS A 1040 -21.31 10.56 -36.53
C CYS A 1040 -19.98 11.35 -36.52
N TRP A 1041 -19.66 12.01 -35.41
CA TRP A 1041 -18.40 12.70 -35.13
C TRP A 1041 -17.98 13.81 -36.12
N ARG A 1042 -18.84 14.18 -37.07
CA ARG A 1042 -18.65 15.35 -37.95
C ARG A 1042 -18.77 16.65 -37.15
N ARG A 1043 -18.04 17.68 -37.56
CA ARG A 1043 -18.20 19.04 -36.99
C ARG A 1043 -19.62 19.58 -37.21
N ILE A 1044 -20.14 20.30 -36.22
CA ILE A 1044 -21.46 20.95 -36.22
C ILE A 1044 -21.34 22.37 -35.66
N PHE A 1045 -22.27 23.25 -36.04
CA PHE A 1045 -22.18 24.68 -35.69
C PHE A 1045 -23.50 25.21 -35.07
N PRO A 1046 -23.45 26.16 -34.12
CA PRO A 1046 -24.64 26.77 -33.52
C PRO A 1046 -25.46 27.66 -34.46
N ARG A 1047 -24.90 28.07 -35.61
CA ARG A 1047 -25.52 29.01 -36.55
C ARG A 1047 -25.15 28.63 -37.98
N GLU A 1048 -26.11 28.75 -38.90
CA GLU A 1048 -25.82 28.71 -40.33
C GLU A 1048 -24.92 29.91 -40.73
N THR A 1049 -23.74 29.63 -41.29
CA THR A 1049 -22.97 30.62 -42.04
C THR A 1049 -23.58 30.81 -43.41
N LEU A 1050 -24.75 31.46 -43.47
CA LEU A 1050 -25.34 31.94 -44.71
C LEU A 1050 -24.52 33.10 -45.26
N ILE A 1051 -23.88 32.87 -46.41
CA ILE A 1051 -23.46 33.95 -47.30
C ILE A 1051 -24.73 34.44 -48.02
N PRO A 1052 -25.00 35.76 -48.11
CA PRO A 1052 -26.15 36.27 -48.87
C PRO A 1052 -26.07 35.83 -50.34
N GLY A 1053 -27.17 35.35 -50.93
CA GLY A 1053 -27.19 34.79 -52.29
C GLY A 1053 -26.62 35.72 -53.37
N SER A 1054 -26.76 37.05 -53.20
CA SER A 1054 -26.16 38.05 -54.08
C SER A 1054 -24.63 38.05 -54.12
N LEU A 1055 -23.96 37.56 -53.08
CA LEU A 1055 -22.51 37.40 -53.05
C LEU A 1055 -22.08 36.08 -53.73
N TRP A 1056 -22.97 35.08 -53.78
CA TRP A 1056 -22.73 33.80 -54.45
C TRP A 1056 -22.78 33.94 -55.98
N GLU A 1057 -23.68 34.78 -56.50
CA GLU A 1057 -23.71 35.14 -57.93
C GLU A 1057 -22.41 35.84 -58.37
N GLN A 1058 -21.79 36.66 -57.52
CA GLN A 1058 -20.47 37.26 -57.78
C GLN A 1058 -19.31 36.25 -57.75
N ILE A 1059 -19.43 35.14 -56.99
CA ILE A 1059 -18.41 34.08 -56.92
C ILE A 1059 -18.45 33.18 -58.16
N GLN A 1060 -19.62 33.02 -58.81
CA GLN A 1060 -19.73 32.27 -60.07
C GLN A 1060 -19.22 33.05 -61.29
N SER A 1061 -19.14 34.38 -61.24
CA SER A 1061 -18.68 35.22 -62.35
C SER A 1061 -17.15 35.39 -62.39
N GLU A 1062 -16.42 34.30 -62.66
CA GLU A 1062 -14.98 34.24 -63.03
C GLU A 1062 -13.97 35.10 -62.22
N ASP A 1063 -14.29 35.53 -61.00
CA ASP A 1063 -13.34 36.31 -60.18
C ASP A 1063 -12.21 35.43 -59.64
N THR A 1064 -10.99 35.77 -60.03
CA THR A 1064 -9.76 35.09 -59.61
C THR A 1064 -9.03 35.81 -58.47
N SER A 1065 -9.68 36.79 -57.83
CA SER A 1065 -9.12 37.54 -56.70
C SER A 1065 -8.68 36.62 -55.54
N PRO A 1066 -7.63 37.01 -54.78
CA PRO A 1066 -7.20 36.23 -53.61
C PRO A 1066 -8.30 36.06 -52.56
N THR A 1067 -9.25 37.01 -52.49
CA THR A 1067 -10.41 36.94 -51.60
C THR A 1067 -11.39 35.86 -52.05
N ALA A 1068 -11.68 35.75 -53.35
CA ALA A 1068 -12.53 34.69 -53.91
C ALA A 1068 -11.89 33.30 -53.70
N GLN A 1069 -10.57 33.16 -53.91
CA GLN A 1069 -9.86 31.91 -53.64
C GLN A 1069 -9.82 31.54 -52.15
N LEU A 1070 -9.67 32.53 -51.25
CA LEU A 1070 -9.73 32.30 -49.81
C LEU A 1070 -11.13 31.81 -49.39
N ILE A 1071 -12.19 32.45 -49.89
CA ILE A 1071 -13.58 32.05 -49.64
C ILE A 1071 -13.87 30.66 -50.22
N ALA A 1072 -13.39 30.33 -51.42
CA ALA A 1072 -13.53 29.00 -52.01
C ALA A 1072 -12.73 27.91 -51.26
N SER A 1073 -11.62 28.28 -50.59
CA SER A 1073 -10.86 27.36 -49.73
C SER A 1073 -11.57 27.07 -48.39
N MET A 1074 -12.49 27.95 -47.98
CA MET A 1074 -13.40 27.70 -46.87
C MET A 1074 -14.58 26.89 -47.41
N ASN A 1075 -14.64 25.59 -47.08
CA ASN A 1075 -15.67 24.62 -47.51
C ASN A 1075 -17.09 24.97 -46.98
N VAL A 1076 -17.65 26.12 -47.37
CA VAL A 1076 -19.01 26.57 -47.05
C VAL A 1076 -19.95 26.07 -48.14
N VAL A 1077 -20.20 24.77 -48.10
CA VAL A 1077 -21.25 24.14 -48.91
C VAL A 1077 -22.59 24.35 -48.21
N GLU A 1078 -23.57 24.85 -48.94
CA GLU A 1078 -24.99 24.91 -48.58
C GLU A 1078 -25.48 23.57 -47.99
N ARG A 1079 -25.57 23.47 -46.66
CA ARG A 1079 -26.08 22.28 -45.95
C ARG A 1079 -26.68 22.63 -44.59
N SER A 1080 -28.02 22.63 -44.54
CA SER A 1080 -28.81 22.49 -43.31
C SER A 1080 -28.36 21.29 -42.46
N ASP A 1081 -27.69 20.30 -43.08
CA ASP A 1081 -27.15 19.14 -42.41
C ASP A 1081 -26.20 19.46 -41.23
N SER A 1082 -25.41 20.54 -41.32
CA SER A 1082 -24.34 20.84 -40.33
C SER A 1082 -24.83 21.69 -39.16
N GLN A 1083 -26.10 22.08 -39.16
CA GLN A 1083 -26.73 22.77 -38.05
C GLN A 1083 -26.76 21.87 -36.80
N MET A 1084 -26.45 22.46 -35.65
CA MET A 1084 -26.47 21.76 -34.37
C MET A 1084 -27.87 21.74 -33.77
N TYR A 1085 -28.29 20.54 -33.38
CA TYR A 1085 -29.51 20.27 -32.61
C TYR A 1085 -29.13 19.75 -31.23
N LEU A 1086 -29.81 20.25 -30.20
CA LEU A 1086 -29.58 19.91 -28.80
C LEU A 1086 -30.85 19.28 -28.21
N CYS A 1087 -30.72 18.10 -27.58
CA CYS A 1087 -31.84 17.53 -26.82
C CYS A 1087 -32.12 18.41 -25.59
N ARG A 1088 -33.34 18.91 -25.41
CA ARG A 1088 -33.71 19.73 -24.25
C ARG A 1088 -33.56 18.97 -22.93
N ASN A 1089 -33.88 17.68 -22.94
CA ASN A 1089 -33.89 16.81 -21.76
C ASN A 1089 -32.47 16.37 -21.37
N CYS A 1090 -31.73 15.73 -22.27
CA CYS A 1090 -30.41 15.13 -21.95
C CYS A 1090 -29.19 15.87 -22.53
N LYS A 1091 -29.37 17.01 -23.21
CA LYS A 1091 -28.31 17.84 -23.83
C LYS A 1091 -27.42 17.11 -24.85
N PHE A 1092 -27.88 16.01 -25.41
CA PHE A 1092 -27.24 15.28 -26.51
C PHE A 1092 -27.20 16.13 -27.79
N ARG A 1093 -26.07 16.11 -28.53
CA ARG A 1093 -25.75 17.05 -29.61
C ARG A 1093 -25.68 16.35 -30.97
N LEU A 1094 -26.62 16.64 -31.86
CA LEU A 1094 -26.71 16.00 -33.19
C LEU A 1094 -26.61 17.00 -34.34
N CYS A 1095 -26.17 16.50 -35.50
CA CYS A 1095 -26.32 17.18 -36.79
C CYS A 1095 -27.70 16.87 -37.41
N GLY A 1096 -28.17 17.70 -38.35
CA GLY A 1096 -29.48 17.57 -38.99
C GLY A 1096 -29.86 16.14 -39.45
N PRO A 1097 -29.01 15.43 -40.22
CA PRO A 1097 -29.35 14.10 -40.73
C PRO A 1097 -29.31 13.03 -39.65
N CYS A 1098 -28.45 13.19 -38.63
CA CYS A 1098 -28.45 12.29 -37.48
C CYS A 1098 -29.71 12.50 -36.64
N ARG A 1099 -30.17 13.74 -36.45
CA ARG A 1099 -31.42 14.07 -35.76
C ARG A 1099 -32.64 13.53 -36.51
N ALA A 1100 -32.66 13.63 -37.85
CA ALA A 1100 -33.72 13.04 -38.67
C ALA A 1100 -33.82 11.51 -38.52
N GLY A 1101 -32.69 10.82 -38.29
CA GLY A 1101 -32.66 9.37 -38.04
C GLY A 1101 -33.19 8.89 -36.68
N TYR A 1102 -33.60 9.79 -35.78
CA TYR A 1102 -34.29 9.47 -34.53
C TYR A 1102 -35.82 9.61 -34.64
N GLY A 1103 -36.35 10.09 -35.77
CA GLY A 1103 -37.79 10.10 -36.04
C GLY A 1103 -38.29 8.75 -36.55
N ASN A 1104 -39.52 8.38 -36.13
CA ASN A 1104 -40.28 7.18 -36.51
C ASN A 1104 -39.91 5.87 -35.80
N PHE A 1105 -40.20 5.82 -34.50
CA PHE A 1105 -40.72 4.61 -33.84
C PHE A 1105 -42.02 4.93 -33.08
N GLU A 1106 -43.00 5.47 -33.81
CA GLU A 1106 -44.40 5.22 -33.44
C GLU A 1106 -44.67 3.73 -33.64
N PHE A 1107 -45.33 3.10 -32.66
CA PHE A 1107 -45.63 1.66 -32.64
C PHE A 1107 -47.11 1.42 -32.94
#